data_AF-A0AAD5VT27-F1
#
_entry.id   AF-A0AAD5VT27-F1
#
_cell.length_a   1.000
_cell.length_b   1.000
_cell.length_c   1.000
_cell.angle_alpha   90.00
_cell.angle_beta   90.00
_cell.angle_gamma   90.00
#
_symmetry.space_group_name_H-M   'P 1'
#
loop_
_entity.id
_entity.type
_entity.pdbx_description
1 polymer ?
#
loop_
_entity_poly.entity_id
_entity_poly.type
_entity_poly.pdbx_seq_one_letter_code
_entity_poly.pdbx_strand_id
1 'polypeptide(L)'
;MRVLCVAEKPSISKSITQILSGGRFDTVCISLSTKFVTAPEILLTAKHSTGSVFIKNYEFDYPQTNSNFIVTCVSGHLTEHDFGEAHRKWHSCNPAELFDAPVESRVAKDKKAIEQNLMAQARRADTLMIWTDCDREGEHIGMEIVGVCRKAKPNIVVKRARFSAIIAQQIHRAAQHPVELDQAQADAVEARILLDLKVGAAFTRMQTLSLQPQFRVLSENIVSYGPCQFPTLGFVVQKYNQVKNFVPEVFWYIHLTHVSNTSDGPQETRFNWSRGHIFDEPAASAIYEHVMQSQGARVGRNIMARVTKVTNKDTKKWKPLPLTTVELQKAGSRLLRMAPKKVLDVAEKLYQQGFLSYPRTETDQFDPQFDFMSLIHKQTIDPAWGNFARSLEQGGFSTPRKGKHDDNAHPPIHPTAHAGGLTGDEKKVYEYVARRFLACCSKDAEGWQTTVEVVCNGELFSASGLVILQRNYLDVYPYDKWSDHPLPEFKEGDQFLPASLELRNGETTKPHLLTEADLVTLMDKNGIGTDATIAQHIQNIIDREYVIERMEGQTKYLVPSTLGVALVEGYDKIGLDRSVSKPQLRRETERRMVQVCQRSVTKQDMLWQSLQQYKEMFRHVKDNWGTVVQVSDDLVLSDYLAQVSSRVSDNIWRVTEVMELLVRVISVDQEMAVVVMAAMEVEAVETAEAEEAEEAEEETLEEVEVLVVVAGEEEQEVLVLLRQREAGEDALAVPTLLFPKCQILTWMMSGPTARQVQPKTTSKSTTTASRVTMAPPATPPYPSSSSTARWTPSSSAIASSSPNPNPAQGVLCSCGLPAAKTTVQSGVNSAGKPCYVPVTTQRNPREYVNAVLTGFCAHVERRESTTEDYFGNVGIGRKKVIVISLNGMMSHRDRLVLSGVLVAEVVVAEVLLDLESVLIVIKRDIGQRIVQRDPKDHGALERRRTTLLRM
;
A
#
# COMPACT_ATOMS: atom_id res chain seq x y z
N MET A 1 -43.24 37.08 -0.08
CA MET A 1 -41.79 37.14 0.16
C MET A 1 -41.09 36.21 -0.83
N ARG A 2 -40.03 36.66 -1.50
CA ARG A 2 -39.22 35.82 -2.40
C ARG A 2 -37.96 35.33 -1.69
N VAL A 3 -37.74 34.02 -1.67
CA VAL A 3 -36.62 33.36 -0.99
C VAL A 3 -35.70 32.71 -2.03
N LEU A 4 -34.46 33.18 -2.11
CA LEU A 4 -33.41 32.55 -2.90
C LEU A 4 -32.77 31.43 -2.07
N CYS A 5 -32.95 30.19 -2.48
CA CYS A 5 -32.36 29.01 -1.87
C CYS A 5 -31.15 28.56 -2.69
N VAL A 6 -29.98 28.42 -2.08
CA VAL A 6 -28.76 28.01 -2.79
C VAL A 6 -28.17 26.75 -2.15
N ALA A 7 -28.20 25.65 -2.90
CA ALA A 7 -27.59 24.37 -2.49
C ALA A 7 -26.15 24.23 -3.01
N GLU A 8 -25.41 23.25 -2.48
CA GLU A 8 -24.01 23.02 -2.86
C GLU A 8 -23.83 22.42 -4.26
N LYS A 9 -24.77 21.57 -4.69
CA LYS A 9 -24.66 20.75 -5.92
C LYS A 9 -26.00 20.66 -6.66
N PRO A 10 -25.98 20.41 -7.98
CA PRO A 10 -27.20 20.25 -8.79
C PRO A 10 -28.13 19.11 -8.35
N SER A 11 -27.58 18.00 -7.86
CA SER A 11 -28.36 16.88 -7.33
C SER A 11 -29.16 17.32 -6.11
N ILE A 12 -28.51 17.99 -5.16
CA ILE A 12 -29.11 18.45 -3.91
C ILE A 12 -30.19 19.51 -4.17
N SER A 13 -29.92 20.51 -5.02
CA SER A 13 -30.94 21.52 -5.36
C SER A 13 -32.18 20.92 -5.99
N LYS A 14 -32.01 19.93 -6.87
CA LYS A 14 -33.13 19.20 -7.49
C LYS A 14 -33.92 18.41 -6.45
N SER A 15 -33.26 17.66 -5.57
CA SER A 15 -33.94 16.87 -4.54
C SER A 15 -34.70 17.74 -3.54
N ILE A 16 -34.10 18.84 -3.07
CA ILE A 16 -34.77 19.82 -2.19
C ILE A 16 -36.00 20.41 -2.87
N THR A 17 -35.85 20.81 -4.15
CA THR A 17 -36.96 21.34 -4.95
C THR A 17 -38.10 20.33 -5.06
N GLN A 18 -37.79 19.08 -5.43
CA GLN A 18 -38.79 18.02 -5.59
C GLN A 18 -39.59 17.80 -4.30
N ILE A 19 -38.91 17.79 -3.15
CA ILE A 19 -39.55 17.64 -1.85
C ILE A 19 -40.43 18.86 -1.52
N LEU A 20 -39.85 20.06 -1.50
CA LEU A 20 -40.55 21.25 -1.01
C LEU A 20 -41.73 21.65 -1.89
N SER A 21 -41.64 21.42 -3.20
CA SER A 21 -42.71 21.71 -4.16
C SER A 21 -43.76 20.60 -4.29
N GLY A 22 -43.51 19.41 -3.73
CA GLY A 22 -44.29 18.20 -4.01
C GLY A 22 -44.27 17.84 -5.51
N GLY A 23 -43.16 18.12 -6.20
CA GLY A 23 -42.98 17.89 -7.63
C GLY A 23 -43.58 18.96 -8.56
N ARG A 24 -44.15 20.05 -8.03
CA ARG A 24 -44.78 21.12 -8.81
C ARG A 24 -43.92 22.39 -8.81
N PHE A 25 -43.01 22.50 -9.76
CA PHE A 25 -42.10 23.64 -9.88
C PHE A 25 -41.84 23.98 -11.34
N ASP A 26 -41.57 25.25 -11.60
CA ASP A 26 -41.14 25.72 -12.91
C ASP A 26 -39.62 25.69 -12.99
N THR A 27 -39.09 25.05 -14.03
CA THR A 27 -37.66 25.15 -14.34
C THR A 27 -37.45 26.40 -15.19
N VAL A 28 -36.87 27.44 -14.60
CA VAL A 28 -36.56 28.68 -15.29
C VAL A 28 -35.27 28.46 -16.11
N CYS A 29 -35.41 27.83 -17.28
CA CYS A 29 -34.39 27.70 -18.32
C CYS A 29 -34.94 28.33 -19.62
N ILE A 30 -34.25 29.31 -20.21
CA ILE A 30 -34.64 29.81 -21.53
C ILE A 30 -34.25 28.77 -22.59
N SER A 31 -35.21 28.34 -23.40
CA SER A 31 -34.95 27.64 -24.66
C SER A 31 -34.25 28.57 -25.64
N LEU A 32 -33.12 28.15 -26.21
CA LEU A 32 -32.65 28.70 -27.48
C LEU A 32 -33.66 28.30 -28.57
N SER A 33 -34.69 29.11 -28.76
CA SER A 33 -35.56 29.01 -29.93
C SER A 33 -34.81 29.63 -31.11
N THR A 34 -34.17 28.79 -31.93
CA THR A 34 -33.82 29.14 -33.32
C THR A 34 -35.10 29.29 -34.13
N LYS A 35 -35.76 30.44 -33.98
CA LYS A 35 -36.69 30.95 -35.00
C LYS A 35 -35.98 32.11 -35.69
N PHE A 36 -35.62 31.89 -36.94
CA PHE A 36 -35.24 32.94 -37.87
C PHE A 36 -36.33 34.01 -37.86
N VAL A 37 -36.04 35.18 -37.27
CA VAL A 37 -36.86 36.38 -37.45
C VAL A 37 -35.91 37.55 -37.72
N THR A 38 -36.17 38.22 -38.83
CA THR A 38 -35.41 39.34 -39.41
C THR A 38 -35.70 40.66 -38.68
N ALA A 39 -34.67 41.24 -38.04
CA ALA A 39 -34.52 42.65 -37.58
C ALA A 39 -35.59 43.25 -36.63
N PRO A 40 -35.35 44.46 -36.09
CA PRO A 40 -34.59 44.77 -34.90
C PRO A 40 -35.49 44.83 -33.64
N GLU A 41 -36.03 43.70 -33.21
CA GLU A 41 -36.74 43.57 -31.91
C GLU A 41 -35.98 42.67 -30.92
N ILE A 42 -34.67 42.49 -31.17
CA ILE A 42 -33.75 41.72 -30.32
C ILE A 42 -33.25 42.62 -29.19
N LEU A 43 -34.17 43.05 -28.33
CA LEU A 43 -33.81 43.74 -27.09
C LEU A 43 -34.89 43.47 -26.05
N LEU A 44 -34.97 42.24 -25.49
CA LEU A 44 -35.40 41.99 -24.09
C LEU A 44 -35.61 40.52 -23.64
N THR A 45 -35.41 39.48 -24.46
CA THR A 45 -35.71 38.09 -24.00
C THR A 45 -34.53 37.28 -23.47
N ALA A 46 -33.31 37.83 -23.43
CA ALA A 46 -32.11 37.14 -22.91
C ALA A 46 -31.86 37.31 -21.38
N LYS A 47 -32.89 37.62 -20.57
CA LYS A 47 -32.68 38.03 -19.16
C LYS A 47 -32.55 36.90 -18.12
N HIS A 48 -32.70 35.62 -18.47
CA HIS A 48 -32.84 34.53 -17.49
C HIS A 48 -32.07 33.23 -17.82
N SER A 49 -30.92 33.30 -18.49
CA SER A 49 -30.02 32.14 -18.63
C SER A 49 -29.06 32.08 -17.45
N THR A 50 -28.89 30.90 -16.84
CA THR A 50 -27.88 30.64 -15.80
C THR A 50 -26.45 30.59 -16.37
N GLY A 51 -26.30 30.59 -17.70
CA GLY A 51 -25.01 30.46 -18.39
C GLY A 51 -24.35 29.08 -18.24
N SER A 52 -25.00 28.12 -17.56
CA SER A 52 -24.50 26.77 -17.33
C SER A 52 -25.61 25.74 -17.58
N VAL A 53 -25.33 24.73 -18.38
CA VAL A 53 -26.28 23.64 -18.70
C VAL A 53 -26.65 22.82 -17.47
N PHE A 54 -25.75 22.77 -16.48
CA PHE A 54 -25.90 21.93 -15.29
C PHE A 54 -26.60 22.63 -14.13
N ILE A 55 -26.60 23.96 -14.10
CA ILE A 55 -27.16 24.75 -12.99
C ILE A 55 -28.48 25.34 -13.44
N LYS A 56 -29.54 24.96 -12.72
CA LYS A 56 -30.91 25.35 -12.99
C LYS A 56 -31.45 26.23 -11.87
N ASN A 57 -32.49 26.98 -12.20
CA ASN A 57 -33.30 27.73 -11.24
C ASN A 57 -34.69 27.08 -11.22
N TYR A 58 -35.14 26.66 -10.05
CA TYR A 58 -36.45 26.06 -9.85
C TYR A 58 -37.31 27.00 -9.02
N GLU A 59 -38.41 27.48 -9.59
CA GLU A 59 -39.32 28.43 -8.94
C GLU A 59 -40.64 27.73 -8.56
N PHE A 60 -41.11 27.94 -7.33
CA PHE A 60 -42.38 27.40 -6.86
C PHE A 60 -42.88 28.17 -5.64
N ASP A 61 -44.20 28.14 -5.41
CA ASP A 61 -44.78 28.65 -4.18
C ASP A 61 -44.69 27.60 -3.06
N TYR A 62 -44.27 28.04 -1.88
CA TYR A 62 -44.16 27.22 -0.68
C TYR A 62 -45.21 27.70 0.35
N PRO A 63 -46.40 27.07 0.41
CA PRO A 63 -47.53 27.54 1.21
C PRO A 63 -47.24 27.60 2.71
N GLN A 64 -46.38 26.71 3.23
CA GLN A 64 -46.09 26.59 4.66
C GLN A 64 -45.46 27.86 5.25
N THR A 65 -44.81 28.68 4.43
CA THR A 65 -44.27 30.00 4.84
C THR A 65 -44.83 31.14 4.00
N ASN A 66 -45.90 30.92 3.24
CA ASN A 66 -46.51 31.89 2.32
C ASN A 66 -45.47 32.66 1.47
N SER A 67 -44.54 31.91 0.88
CA SER A 67 -43.36 32.45 0.22
C SER A 67 -43.16 31.82 -1.16
N ASN A 68 -42.57 32.59 -2.07
CA ASN A 68 -42.13 32.07 -3.37
C ASN A 68 -40.65 31.70 -3.28
N PHE A 69 -40.32 30.45 -3.54
CA PHE A 69 -38.97 29.91 -3.45
C PHE A 69 -38.36 29.86 -4.86
N ILE A 70 -37.11 30.31 -4.97
CA ILE A 70 -36.26 30.02 -6.13
C ILE A 70 -35.04 29.25 -5.67
N VAL A 71 -34.96 27.98 -6.04
CA VAL A 71 -33.87 27.07 -5.67
C VAL A 71 -32.88 26.99 -6.81
N THR A 72 -31.61 27.24 -6.50
CA THR A 72 -30.47 27.07 -7.41
C THR A 72 -29.32 26.40 -6.67
N CYS A 73 -28.15 26.28 -7.30
CA CYS A 73 -26.97 25.71 -6.66
C CYS A 73 -25.67 26.33 -7.15
N VAL A 74 -24.62 26.09 -6.36
CA VAL A 74 -23.22 26.20 -6.80
C VAL A 74 -22.72 24.82 -7.27
N SER A 75 -21.40 24.68 -7.40
CA SER A 75 -20.73 23.43 -7.77
C SER A 75 -19.49 23.26 -6.87
N GLY A 76 -19.72 23.12 -5.57
CA GLY A 76 -18.67 23.25 -4.54
C GLY A 76 -18.26 24.71 -4.32
N HIS A 77 -16.99 24.93 -3.95
CA HIS A 77 -16.42 26.26 -3.76
C HIS A 77 -16.59 27.15 -5.00
N LEU A 78 -16.97 28.40 -4.75
CA LEU A 78 -17.15 29.47 -5.72
C LEU A 78 -15.88 30.33 -5.83
N THR A 79 -15.12 30.46 -4.74
CA THR A 79 -13.89 31.25 -4.69
C THR A 79 -12.64 30.39 -4.68
N GLU A 80 -11.57 30.94 -5.25
CA GLU A 80 -10.19 30.45 -5.14
C GLU A 80 -9.36 31.47 -4.36
N HIS A 81 -8.37 30.97 -3.63
CA HIS A 81 -7.45 31.77 -2.83
C HIS A 81 -6.06 31.64 -3.43
N ASP A 82 -5.43 32.77 -3.74
CA ASP A 82 -4.11 32.80 -4.38
C ASP A 82 -3.36 34.08 -3.96
N PHE A 83 -2.05 34.10 -4.16
CA PHE A 83 -1.27 35.31 -3.90
C PHE A 83 -1.53 36.37 -4.98
N GLY A 84 -1.37 37.64 -4.61
CA GLY A 84 -1.38 38.75 -5.56
C GLY A 84 -0.25 38.65 -6.61
N GLU A 85 -0.33 39.44 -7.68
CA GLU A 85 0.55 39.30 -8.85
C GLU A 85 2.05 39.33 -8.52
N ALA A 86 2.46 40.10 -7.51
CA ALA A 86 3.85 40.20 -7.06
C ALA A 86 4.44 38.88 -6.52
N HIS A 87 3.61 38.00 -5.94
CA HIS A 87 4.06 36.77 -5.28
C HIS A 87 3.55 35.49 -5.96
N ARG A 88 2.65 35.61 -6.95
CA ARG A 88 2.02 34.47 -7.62
C ARG A 88 3.01 33.65 -8.46
N LYS A 89 3.94 34.28 -9.17
CA LYS A 89 4.93 33.57 -10.00
C LYS A 89 6.00 32.93 -9.11
N TRP A 90 6.48 31.75 -9.49
CA TRP A 90 7.40 30.96 -8.68
C TRP A 90 8.72 31.69 -8.37
N HIS A 91 9.25 32.42 -9.36
CA HIS A 91 10.51 33.15 -9.28
C HIS A 91 10.34 34.65 -8.96
N SER A 92 9.14 35.13 -8.61
CA SER A 92 8.92 36.56 -8.39
C SER A 92 9.23 37.04 -6.97
N CYS A 93 9.41 36.14 -6.00
CA CYS A 93 9.72 36.49 -4.61
C CYS A 93 10.52 35.37 -3.92
N ASN A 94 11.18 35.68 -2.79
CA ASN A 94 11.74 34.63 -1.95
C ASN A 94 10.60 33.78 -1.35
N PRO A 95 10.69 32.44 -1.32
CA PRO A 95 9.64 31.62 -0.71
C PRO A 95 9.34 31.96 0.76
N ALA A 96 10.32 32.52 1.50
CA ALA A 96 10.12 32.98 2.87
C ALA A 96 9.13 34.16 2.99
N GLU A 97 8.96 34.97 1.96
CA GLU A 97 8.05 36.12 1.95
C GLU A 97 6.58 35.68 1.89
N LEU A 98 6.29 34.46 1.40
CA LEU A 98 4.93 33.94 1.24
C LEU A 98 4.17 33.77 2.56
N PHE A 99 4.89 33.64 3.68
CA PHE A 99 4.28 33.61 5.01
C PHE A 99 3.53 34.90 5.32
N ASP A 100 4.04 36.05 4.88
CA ASP A 100 3.47 37.37 5.15
C ASP A 100 2.73 37.95 3.94
N ALA A 101 2.95 37.41 2.74
CA ALA A 101 2.35 37.90 1.50
C ALA A 101 0.82 37.95 1.55
N PRO A 102 0.18 39.01 1.02
CA PRO A 102 -1.28 39.09 0.96
C PRO A 102 -1.86 38.00 0.06
N VAL A 103 -2.99 37.43 0.49
CA VAL A 103 -3.77 36.46 -0.27
C VAL A 103 -5.06 37.14 -0.74
N GLU A 104 -5.37 36.96 -2.01
CA GLU A 104 -6.58 37.46 -2.65
C GLU A 104 -7.57 36.31 -2.81
N SER A 105 -8.83 36.56 -2.46
CA SER A 105 -9.95 35.66 -2.73
C SER A 105 -10.73 36.18 -3.93
N ARG A 106 -10.90 35.34 -4.96
CA ARG A 106 -11.62 35.69 -6.19
C ARG A 106 -12.52 34.56 -6.64
N VAL A 107 -13.63 34.89 -7.28
CA VAL A 107 -14.48 33.87 -7.92
C VAL A 107 -13.71 33.21 -9.05
N ALA A 108 -13.62 31.88 -9.01
CA ALA A 108 -12.90 31.11 -10.01
C ALA A 108 -13.48 31.35 -11.42
N LYS A 109 -12.62 31.28 -12.44
CA LYS A 109 -12.97 31.68 -13.81
C LYS A 109 -14.14 30.87 -14.37
N ASP A 110 -14.15 29.56 -14.12
CA ASP A 110 -15.21 28.62 -14.52
C ASP A 110 -16.51 28.81 -13.73
N LYS A 111 -16.48 29.55 -12.62
CA LYS A 111 -17.65 29.83 -11.76
C LYS A 111 -18.31 31.18 -12.04
N LYS A 112 -17.81 31.96 -13.00
CA LYS A 112 -18.33 33.30 -13.32
C LYS A 112 -19.81 33.32 -13.74
N ALA A 113 -20.25 32.32 -14.48
CA ALA A 113 -21.66 32.17 -14.84
C ALA A 113 -22.55 31.96 -13.59
N ILE A 114 -22.06 31.19 -12.62
CA ILE A 114 -22.75 30.94 -11.34
C ILE A 114 -22.83 32.25 -10.55
N GLU A 115 -21.73 33.01 -10.44
CA GLU A 115 -21.71 34.32 -9.79
C GLU A 115 -22.76 35.26 -10.40
N GLN A 116 -22.82 35.34 -11.72
CA GLN A 116 -23.80 36.17 -12.42
C GLN A 116 -25.25 35.73 -12.13
N ASN A 117 -25.52 34.43 -12.13
CA ASN A 117 -26.84 33.89 -11.78
C ASN A 117 -27.22 34.24 -10.33
N LEU A 118 -26.31 34.00 -9.37
CA LEU A 118 -26.54 34.31 -7.96
C LEU A 118 -26.83 35.80 -7.76
N MET A 119 -26.04 36.68 -8.36
CA MET A 119 -26.27 38.13 -8.31
C MET A 119 -27.61 38.52 -8.94
N ALA A 120 -27.99 37.91 -10.06
CA ALA A 120 -29.27 38.18 -10.72
C ALA A 120 -30.47 37.78 -9.85
N GLN A 121 -30.41 36.61 -9.20
CA GLN A 121 -31.49 36.15 -8.31
C GLN A 121 -31.52 36.94 -6.99
N ALA A 122 -30.36 37.27 -6.43
CA ALA A 122 -30.25 38.03 -5.19
C ALA A 122 -30.89 39.43 -5.29
N ARG A 123 -30.83 40.09 -6.46
CA ARG A 123 -31.50 41.39 -6.67
C ARG A 123 -33.01 41.34 -6.47
N ARG A 124 -33.63 40.19 -6.74
CA ARG A 124 -35.09 39.98 -6.68
C ARG A 124 -35.55 39.33 -5.37
N ALA A 125 -34.64 38.72 -4.63
CA ALA A 125 -34.96 37.99 -3.41
C ALA A 125 -34.96 38.91 -2.18
N ASP A 126 -35.86 38.64 -1.24
CA ASP A 126 -35.92 39.30 0.07
C ASP A 126 -34.97 38.60 1.06
N THR A 127 -34.93 37.26 0.98
CA THR A 127 -34.11 36.40 1.84
C THR A 127 -33.25 35.47 0.98
N LEU A 128 -31.99 35.29 1.37
CA LEU A 128 -31.09 34.24 0.92
C LEU A 128 -31.08 33.12 1.97
N MET A 129 -31.45 31.91 1.59
CA MET A 129 -31.41 30.72 2.41
C MET A 129 -30.33 29.76 1.90
N ILE A 130 -29.34 29.46 2.75
CA ILE A 130 -28.23 28.56 2.44
C ILE A 130 -28.65 27.10 2.69
N TRP A 131 -28.48 26.26 1.67
CA TRP A 131 -28.80 24.83 1.62
C TRP A 131 -27.58 23.98 1.27
N THR A 132 -26.37 24.47 1.56
CA THR A 132 -25.13 23.67 1.44
C THR A 132 -25.15 22.50 2.42
N ASP A 133 -24.27 21.51 2.25
CA ASP A 133 -24.19 20.40 3.22
C ASP A 133 -23.85 20.94 4.62
N CYS A 134 -24.29 20.26 5.69
CA CYS A 134 -24.25 20.81 7.05
C CYS A 134 -22.92 20.55 7.81
N ASP A 135 -21.80 20.49 7.09
CA ASP A 135 -20.45 20.44 7.64
C ASP A 135 -19.76 21.82 7.62
N ARG A 136 -18.52 21.87 8.10
CA ARG A 136 -17.72 23.11 8.13
C ARG A 136 -17.48 23.67 6.73
N GLU A 137 -17.19 22.80 5.75
CA GLU A 137 -16.97 23.21 4.35
C GLU A 137 -18.24 23.84 3.76
N GLY A 138 -19.41 23.25 4.01
CA GLY A 138 -20.68 23.80 3.56
C GLY A 138 -21.03 25.14 4.23
N GLU A 139 -20.65 25.38 5.48
CA GLU A 139 -20.77 26.71 6.10
C GLU A 139 -19.85 27.74 5.41
N HIS A 140 -18.62 27.37 5.05
CA HIS A 140 -17.70 28.23 4.31
C HIS A 140 -18.21 28.56 2.90
N ILE A 141 -18.66 27.56 2.14
CA ILE A 141 -19.30 27.77 0.82
C ILE A 141 -20.55 28.66 0.98
N GLY A 142 -21.32 28.47 2.05
CA GLY A 142 -22.42 29.35 2.42
C GLY A 142 -21.99 30.81 2.52
N MET A 143 -20.84 31.07 3.13
CA MET A 143 -20.28 32.42 3.27
C MET A 143 -19.80 33.00 1.93
N GLU A 144 -19.23 32.19 1.04
CA GLU A 144 -18.87 32.61 -0.31
C GLU A 144 -20.11 33.05 -1.11
N ILE A 145 -21.21 32.28 -1.02
CA ILE A 145 -22.50 32.60 -1.64
C ILE A 145 -23.04 33.92 -1.09
N VAL A 146 -23.00 34.11 0.23
CA VAL A 146 -23.40 35.36 0.90
C VAL A 146 -22.58 36.54 0.38
N GLY A 147 -21.24 36.38 0.30
CA GLY A 147 -20.34 37.38 -0.24
C GLY A 147 -20.72 37.82 -1.65
N VAL A 148 -21.01 36.87 -2.54
CA VAL A 148 -21.45 37.17 -3.91
C VAL A 148 -22.83 37.82 -3.95
N CYS A 149 -23.81 37.32 -3.20
CA CYS A 149 -25.17 37.87 -3.20
C CYS A 149 -25.20 39.31 -2.63
N ARG A 150 -24.40 39.59 -1.60
CA ARG A 150 -24.30 40.93 -1.00
C ARG A 150 -23.65 41.97 -1.91
N LYS A 151 -22.83 41.58 -2.90
CA LYS A 151 -22.39 42.50 -3.98
C LYS A 151 -23.58 43.07 -4.75
N ALA A 152 -24.66 42.30 -4.89
CA ALA A 152 -25.86 42.71 -5.62
C ALA A 152 -26.95 43.32 -4.73
N LYS A 153 -27.09 42.83 -3.49
CA LYS A 153 -28.04 43.34 -2.49
C LYS A 153 -27.40 43.30 -1.08
N PRO A 154 -26.73 44.37 -0.63
CA PRO A 154 -25.94 44.37 0.62
C PRO A 154 -26.73 43.98 1.87
N ASN A 155 -28.00 44.39 1.94
CA ASN A 155 -28.88 44.18 3.10
C ASN A 155 -29.82 42.96 2.93
N ILE A 156 -29.49 42.00 2.06
CA ILE A 156 -30.28 40.77 1.95
C ILE A 156 -30.27 39.99 3.26
N VAL A 157 -31.44 39.53 3.72
CA VAL A 157 -31.55 38.70 4.93
C VAL A 157 -30.94 37.33 4.64
N VAL A 158 -30.03 36.87 5.48
CA VAL A 158 -29.38 35.56 5.32
C VAL A 158 -29.96 34.58 6.33
N LYS A 159 -30.23 33.37 5.88
CA LYS A 159 -30.75 32.25 6.68
C LYS A 159 -30.05 30.95 6.28
N ARG A 160 -30.03 29.98 7.18
CA ARG A 160 -29.37 28.68 7.01
C ARG A 160 -30.35 27.54 7.28
N ALA A 161 -30.59 26.69 6.29
CA ALA A 161 -31.33 25.44 6.47
C ALA A 161 -30.39 24.36 7.00
N ARG A 162 -30.76 23.69 8.11
CA ARG A 162 -30.00 22.60 8.73
C ARG A 162 -30.71 21.26 8.54
N PHE A 163 -30.01 20.27 7.98
CA PHE A 163 -30.52 18.94 7.70
C PHE A 163 -29.38 17.91 7.73
N SER A 164 -29.69 16.66 8.05
CA SER A 164 -28.69 15.57 8.10
C SER A 164 -29.00 14.44 7.11
N ALA A 165 -30.15 14.50 6.46
CA ALA A 165 -30.58 13.60 5.40
C ALA A 165 -31.53 14.31 4.44
N ILE A 166 -31.49 13.94 3.16
CA ILE A 166 -32.41 14.45 2.13
C ILE A 166 -33.72 13.65 2.19
N ILE A 167 -34.48 13.84 3.27
CA ILE A 167 -35.79 13.21 3.49
C ILE A 167 -36.87 14.26 3.72
N ALA A 168 -38.08 13.99 3.24
CA ALA A 168 -39.16 14.97 3.17
C ALA A 168 -39.42 15.71 4.50
N GLN A 169 -39.52 14.96 5.60
CA GLN A 169 -39.75 15.52 6.93
C GLN A 169 -38.63 16.49 7.38
N GLN A 170 -37.36 16.13 7.18
CA GLN A 170 -36.24 16.98 7.59
C GLN A 170 -36.13 18.23 6.72
N ILE A 171 -36.30 18.08 5.41
CA ILE A 171 -36.21 19.20 4.47
C ILE A 171 -37.35 20.21 4.70
N HIS A 172 -38.59 19.76 4.95
CA HIS A 172 -39.68 20.66 5.34
C HIS A 172 -39.39 21.37 6.67
N ARG A 173 -38.89 20.65 7.68
CA ARG A 173 -38.50 21.23 8.97
C ARG A 173 -37.42 22.30 8.81
N ALA A 174 -36.39 22.03 8.00
CA ALA A 174 -35.29 22.94 7.74
C ALA A 174 -35.75 24.23 7.04
N ALA A 175 -36.71 24.13 6.11
CA ALA A 175 -37.29 25.29 5.43
C ALA A 175 -38.18 26.16 6.35
N GLN A 176 -38.86 25.54 7.31
CA GLN A 176 -39.78 26.23 8.24
C GLN A 176 -39.08 26.80 9.47
N HIS A 177 -37.94 26.21 9.86
CA HIS A 177 -37.16 26.63 11.04
C HIS A 177 -35.69 26.89 10.68
N PRO A 178 -35.41 27.84 9.77
CA PRO A 178 -34.03 28.16 9.43
C PRO A 178 -33.32 28.88 10.59
N VAL A 179 -32.01 28.66 10.69
CA VAL A 179 -31.13 29.28 11.69
C VAL A 179 -30.22 30.33 11.05
N GLU A 180 -29.31 30.91 11.83
CA GLU A 180 -28.25 31.77 11.32
C GLU A 180 -27.08 30.94 10.77
N LEU A 181 -26.40 31.49 9.76
CA LEU A 181 -25.19 30.88 9.17
C LEU A 181 -24.02 31.01 10.16
N ASP A 182 -23.23 29.95 10.37
CA ASP A 182 -22.22 29.93 11.42
C ASP A 182 -20.87 30.49 10.92
N GLN A 183 -20.67 31.78 11.13
CA GLN A 183 -19.43 32.48 10.75
C GLN A 183 -18.18 31.83 11.38
N ALA A 184 -18.26 31.30 12.60
CA ALA A 184 -17.11 30.74 13.28
C ALA A 184 -16.59 29.46 12.59
N GLN A 185 -17.50 28.63 12.07
CA GLN A 185 -17.14 27.46 11.28
C GLN A 185 -16.55 27.86 9.92
N ALA A 186 -17.16 28.83 9.24
CA ALA A 186 -16.64 29.37 7.99
C ALA A 186 -15.23 29.98 8.15
N ASP A 187 -14.99 30.69 9.25
CA ASP A 187 -13.69 31.28 9.60
C ASP A 187 -12.61 30.22 9.88
N ALA A 188 -12.97 29.10 10.51
CA ALA A 188 -12.04 27.99 10.74
C ALA A 188 -11.58 27.35 9.43
N VAL A 189 -12.50 27.14 8.48
CA VAL A 189 -12.17 26.63 7.14
C VAL A 189 -11.30 27.62 6.37
N GLU A 190 -11.63 28.91 6.39
CA GLU A 190 -10.82 29.93 5.74
C GLU A 190 -9.40 29.99 6.33
N ALA A 191 -9.26 29.91 7.65
CA ALA A 191 -7.95 29.82 8.31
C ALA A 191 -7.14 28.63 7.79
N ARG A 192 -7.77 27.45 7.66
CA ARG A 192 -7.12 26.25 7.12
C ARG A 192 -6.66 26.47 5.69
N ILE A 193 -7.51 27.01 4.81
CA ILE A 193 -7.19 27.29 3.41
C ILE A 193 -5.98 28.23 3.32
N LEU A 194 -6.00 29.33 4.07
CA LEU A 194 -4.93 30.33 4.06
C LEU A 194 -3.61 29.78 4.61
N LEU A 195 -3.66 29.00 5.70
CA LEU A 195 -2.48 28.36 6.27
C LEU A 195 -1.89 27.34 5.30
N ASP A 196 -2.72 26.44 4.78
CA ASP A 196 -2.29 25.38 3.86
C ASP A 196 -1.69 25.98 2.58
N LEU A 197 -2.28 27.06 2.04
CA LEU A 197 -1.74 27.79 0.89
C LEU A 197 -0.36 28.42 1.21
N LYS A 198 -0.26 29.17 2.31
CA LYS A 198 0.96 29.90 2.68
C LYS A 198 2.13 28.96 2.97
N VAL A 199 1.89 27.98 3.85
CA VAL A 199 2.91 27.01 4.24
C VAL A 199 3.23 26.08 3.07
N GLY A 200 2.21 25.56 2.39
CA GLY A 200 2.38 24.67 1.25
C GLY A 200 3.18 25.31 0.13
N ALA A 201 2.84 26.55 -0.27
CA ALA A 201 3.57 27.25 -1.32
C ALA A 201 5.01 27.58 -0.92
N ALA A 202 5.24 28.04 0.32
CA ALA A 202 6.59 28.37 0.80
C ALA A 202 7.53 27.15 0.75
N PHE A 203 7.14 26.05 1.38
CA PHE A 203 7.96 24.83 1.39
C PHE A 203 8.06 24.19 0.01
N THR A 204 6.96 24.09 -0.75
CA THR A 204 6.97 23.52 -2.11
C THR A 204 7.92 24.26 -3.03
N ARG A 205 7.86 25.60 -3.07
CA ARG A 205 8.75 26.40 -3.92
C ARG A 205 10.20 26.26 -3.47
N MET A 206 10.46 26.31 -2.17
CA MET A 206 11.81 26.12 -1.64
C MET A 206 12.39 24.77 -2.08
N GLN A 207 11.73 23.67 -1.76
CA GLN A 207 12.28 22.34 -2.06
C GLN A 207 12.33 22.04 -3.55
N THR A 208 11.33 22.44 -4.34
CA THR A 208 11.33 22.22 -5.80
C THR A 208 12.46 23.00 -6.46
N LEU A 209 12.58 24.31 -6.20
CA LEU A 209 13.61 25.15 -6.81
C LEU A 209 15.03 24.76 -6.33
N SER A 210 15.15 24.18 -5.14
CA SER A 210 16.44 23.70 -4.63
C SER A 210 16.82 22.30 -5.16
N LEU A 211 15.87 21.40 -5.40
CA LEU A 211 16.16 20.02 -5.83
C LEU A 211 16.25 19.85 -7.35
N GLN A 212 15.42 20.58 -8.12
CA GLN A 212 15.40 20.46 -9.59
C GLN A 212 16.78 20.68 -10.26
N PRO A 213 17.60 21.67 -9.85
CA PRO A 213 18.93 21.86 -10.44
C PRO A 213 19.93 20.75 -10.07
N GLN A 214 19.66 19.99 -9.01
CA GLN A 214 20.59 18.99 -8.45
C GLN A 214 20.30 17.59 -8.97
N PHE A 215 19.03 17.28 -9.25
CA PHE A 215 18.57 15.95 -9.65
C PHE A 215 17.82 16.02 -10.97
N ARG A 216 18.46 15.59 -12.06
CA ARG A 216 17.86 15.60 -13.42
C ARG A 216 16.52 14.87 -13.48
N VAL A 217 16.36 13.78 -12.71
CA VAL A 217 15.11 13.01 -12.63
C VAL A 217 13.93 13.83 -12.08
N LEU A 218 14.20 14.96 -11.40
CA LEU A 218 13.19 15.83 -10.83
C LEU A 218 12.95 17.09 -11.67
N SER A 219 13.64 17.30 -12.79
CA SER A 219 13.65 18.57 -13.53
C SER A 219 12.26 19.08 -13.92
N GLU A 220 11.32 18.18 -14.17
CA GLU A 220 9.94 18.51 -14.54
C GLU A 220 8.94 18.26 -13.40
N ASN A 221 9.40 17.72 -12.26
CA ASN A 221 8.55 17.31 -11.16
C ASN A 221 8.42 18.41 -10.11
N ILE A 222 7.18 18.66 -9.69
CA ILE A 222 6.89 19.52 -8.53
C ILE A 222 7.02 18.68 -7.27
N VAL A 223 8.04 18.99 -6.46
CA VAL A 223 8.19 18.39 -5.14
C VAL A 223 7.33 19.20 -4.18
N SER A 224 6.08 18.78 -3.98
CA SER A 224 5.09 19.42 -3.11
C SER A 224 5.31 19.18 -1.61
N TYR A 225 5.00 20.17 -0.80
CA TYR A 225 4.85 20.05 0.64
C TYR A 225 3.44 20.44 1.05
N GLY A 226 2.84 19.69 1.96
CA GLY A 226 1.58 20.06 2.60
C GLY A 226 1.65 19.79 4.10
N PRO A 227 1.15 20.68 4.97
CA PRO A 227 1.30 20.56 6.43
C PRO A 227 0.63 19.31 7.03
N CYS A 228 -0.38 18.74 6.37
CA CYS A 228 -0.94 17.43 6.74
C CYS A 228 -0.43 16.28 5.84
N GLN A 229 -0.09 16.57 4.58
CA GLN A 229 0.45 15.59 3.63
C GLN A 229 1.80 15.03 4.12
N PHE A 230 2.68 15.89 4.63
CA PHE A 230 4.03 15.51 5.04
C PHE A 230 4.06 14.59 6.27
N PRO A 231 3.32 14.85 7.37
CA PRO A 231 3.24 13.88 8.47
C PRO A 231 2.50 12.59 8.11
N THR A 232 1.59 12.63 7.12
CA THR A 232 0.95 11.42 6.58
C THR A 232 1.99 10.52 5.88
N LEU A 233 2.84 11.10 5.04
CA LEU A 233 4.00 10.41 4.46
C LEU A 233 4.96 9.91 5.55
N GLY A 234 5.17 10.71 6.61
CA GLY A 234 5.99 10.36 7.76
C GLY A 234 5.60 9.03 8.41
N PHE A 235 4.30 8.72 8.53
CA PHE A 235 3.85 7.42 9.04
C PHE A 235 4.24 6.25 8.14
N VAL A 236 4.13 6.43 6.81
CA VAL A 236 4.48 5.40 5.84
C VAL A 236 5.98 5.14 5.85
N VAL A 237 6.81 6.19 5.82
CA VAL A 237 8.27 6.06 5.90
C VAL A 237 8.72 5.46 7.24
N GLN A 238 8.10 5.89 8.35
CA GLN A 238 8.40 5.31 9.67
C GLN A 238 8.11 3.81 9.69
N LYS A 239 6.96 3.37 9.17
CA LYS A 239 6.64 1.95 9.13
C LYS A 239 7.57 1.19 8.19
N TYR A 240 7.85 1.75 7.02
CA TYR A 240 8.79 1.17 6.08
C TYR A 240 10.17 0.93 6.71
N ASN A 241 10.71 1.92 7.43
CA ASN A 241 11.99 1.80 8.12
C ASN A 241 11.94 0.78 9.27
N GLN A 242 10.81 0.65 9.98
CA GLN A 242 10.62 -0.43 10.95
C GLN A 242 10.67 -1.82 10.30
N VAL A 243 10.09 -1.98 9.11
CA VAL A 243 10.13 -3.25 8.36
C VAL A 243 11.53 -3.52 7.82
N LYS A 244 12.17 -2.51 7.23
CA LYS A 244 13.51 -2.59 6.63
C LYS A 244 14.59 -2.92 7.65
N ASN A 245 14.53 -2.32 8.84
CA ASN A 245 15.54 -2.46 9.87
C ASN A 245 15.21 -3.56 10.89
N PHE A 246 14.16 -4.34 10.67
CA PHE A 246 13.78 -5.43 11.57
C PHE A 246 14.79 -6.57 11.50
N VAL A 247 15.34 -6.96 12.64
CA VAL A 247 16.20 -8.13 12.79
C VAL A 247 15.38 -9.20 13.50
N PRO A 248 15.10 -10.35 12.86
CA PRO A 248 14.42 -11.46 13.51
C PRO A 248 15.20 -11.99 14.71
N GLU A 249 14.47 -12.39 15.74
CA GLU A 249 15.01 -12.98 16.97
C GLU A 249 14.38 -14.36 17.18
N VAL A 250 15.21 -15.37 17.41
CA VAL A 250 14.76 -16.72 17.74
C VAL A 250 14.28 -16.75 19.19
N PHE A 251 13.15 -17.38 19.43
CA PHE A 251 12.62 -17.62 20.76
C PHE A 251 12.21 -19.08 20.93
N TRP A 252 12.12 -19.53 22.18
CA TRP A 252 11.75 -20.87 22.56
C TRP A 252 10.52 -20.86 23.47
N TYR A 253 9.68 -21.88 23.34
CA TYR A 253 8.51 -22.08 24.17
C TYR A 253 8.25 -23.57 24.38
N ILE A 254 7.65 -23.90 25.52
CA ILE A 254 7.24 -25.27 25.81
C ILE A 254 5.86 -25.53 25.19
N HIS A 255 5.81 -26.45 24.24
CA HIS A 255 4.59 -26.90 23.57
C HIS A 255 3.99 -28.08 24.34
N LEU A 256 2.76 -27.92 24.84
CA LEU A 256 2.03 -28.99 25.55
C LEU A 256 0.68 -29.22 24.85
N THR A 257 0.41 -30.46 24.46
CA THR A 257 -0.91 -30.88 23.96
C THR A 257 -1.46 -32.06 24.73
N HIS A 258 -2.78 -32.22 24.70
CA HIS A 258 -3.49 -33.38 25.24
C HIS A 258 -4.58 -33.81 24.25
N VAL A 259 -4.73 -35.11 24.02
CA VAL A 259 -5.80 -35.67 23.21
C VAL A 259 -6.85 -36.27 24.12
N SER A 260 -8.06 -35.71 24.09
CA SER A 260 -9.23 -36.23 24.80
C SER A 260 -10.16 -36.93 23.81
N ASN A 261 -10.74 -38.06 24.20
CA ASN A 261 -11.77 -38.73 23.40
C ASN A 261 -13.12 -38.06 23.70
N THR A 262 -13.68 -37.34 22.72
CA THR A 262 -15.03 -36.77 22.81
C THR A 262 -16.02 -37.61 22.03
N SER A 263 -17.31 -37.29 22.11
CA SER A 263 -18.36 -37.96 21.32
C SER A 263 -18.15 -37.85 19.81
N ASP A 264 -17.44 -36.80 19.37
CA ASP A 264 -17.18 -36.50 17.96
C ASP A 264 -15.80 -37.02 17.48
N GLY A 265 -15.09 -37.77 18.34
CA GLY A 265 -13.78 -38.35 18.07
C GLY A 265 -12.66 -37.79 18.95
N PRO A 266 -11.40 -38.16 18.69
CA PRO A 266 -10.26 -37.61 19.41
C PRO A 266 -10.11 -36.12 19.10
N GLN A 267 -10.09 -35.29 20.14
CA GLN A 267 -9.88 -33.85 20.07
C GLN A 267 -8.54 -33.49 20.72
N GLU A 268 -7.65 -32.86 19.96
CA GLU A 268 -6.42 -32.30 20.50
C GLU A 268 -6.67 -30.91 21.12
N THR A 269 -6.24 -30.74 22.37
CA THR A 269 -6.23 -29.46 23.09
C THR A 269 -4.79 -28.98 23.26
N ARG A 270 -4.50 -27.79 22.73
CA ARG A 270 -3.21 -27.11 22.92
C ARG A 270 -3.26 -26.21 24.15
N PHE A 271 -2.28 -26.36 25.04
CA PHE A 271 -2.09 -25.48 26.18
C PHE A 271 -0.97 -24.47 25.92
N ASN A 272 -1.25 -23.20 26.17
CA ASN A 272 -0.30 -22.10 26.06
C ASN A 272 0.51 -21.99 27.34
N TRP A 273 1.84 -22.00 27.21
CA TRP A 273 2.74 -21.82 28.34
C TRP A 273 2.59 -20.42 28.94
N SER A 274 2.50 -20.33 30.26
CA SER A 274 2.18 -19.06 30.95
C SER A 274 3.30 -18.02 30.85
N ARG A 275 4.54 -18.45 30.57
CA ARG A 275 5.66 -17.54 30.28
C ARG A 275 5.65 -17.01 28.83
N GLY A 276 4.77 -17.53 27.98
CA GLY A 276 4.75 -17.23 26.55
C GLY A 276 5.93 -17.87 25.84
N HIS A 277 7.04 -17.15 25.74
CA HIS A 277 8.29 -17.58 25.11
C HIS A 277 9.49 -16.91 25.79
N ILE A 278 10.69 -17.46 25.55
CA ILE A 278 11.97 -16.99 26.09
C ILE A 278 12.97 -16.85 24.93
N PHE A 279 13.76 -15.77 24.89
CA PHE A 279 14.77 -15.50 23.86
C PHE A 279 16.17 -16.06 24.17
N ASP A 280 16.35 -16.63 25.36
CA ASP A 280 17.59 -17.27 25.79
C ASP A 280 17.45 -18.80 25.74
N GLU A 281 18.14 -19.44 24.80
CA GLU A 281 18.09 -20.89 24.63
C GLU A 281 18.51 -21.64 25.90
N PRO A 282 19.64 -21.31 26.57
CA PRO A 282 20.05 -22.04 27.77
C PRO A 282 19.02 -21.96 28.90
N ALA A 283 18.40 -20.81 29.13
CA ALA A 283 17.35 -20.66 30.13
C ALA A 283 16.09 -21.45 29.76
N ALA A 284 15.68 -21.42 28.49
CA ALA A 284 14.52 -22.19 28.02
C ALA A 284 14.76 -23.70 28.15
N SER A 285 15.95 -24.16 27.76
CA SER A 285 16.40 -25.56 27.89
C SER A 285 16.47 -25.99 29.35
N ALA A 286 17.03 -25.17 30.25
CA ALA A 286 17.09 -25.50 31.68
C ALA A 286 15.69 -25.63 32.30
N ILE A 287 14.74 -24.77 31.92
CA ILE A 287 13.34 -24.90 32.38
C ILE A 287 12.70 -26.15 31.79
N TYR A 288 12.90 -26.42 30.50
CA TYR A 288 12.37 -27.62 29.86
C TYR A 288 12.93 -28.90 30.48
N GLU A 289 14.25 -28.96 30.74
CA GLU A 289 14.89 -30.06 31.44
C GLU A 289 14.30 -30.26 32.84
N HIS A 290 14.02 -29.17 33.57
CA HIS A 290 13.34 -29.25 34.86
C HIS A 290 11.92 -29.83 34.72
N VAL A 291 11.17 -29.43 33.69
CA VAL A 291 9.86 -30.00 33.38
C VAL A 291 9.97 -31.49 33.01
N MET A 292 11.06 -31.90 32.34
CA MET A 292 11.33 -33.29 31.96
C MET A 292 11.80 -34.17 33.13
N GLN A 293 12.33 -33.57 34.21
CA GLN A 293 12.78 -34.32 35.37
C GLN A 293 11.57 -34.96 36.12
N SER A 294 11.49 -36.28 36.09
CA SER A 294 10.52 -37.03 36.91
C SER A 294 10.84 -36.83 38.39
N GLN A 295 9.91 -36.30 39.18
CA GLN A 295 10.07 -36.26 40.63
C GLN A 295 10.11 -37.70 41.20
N GLY A 296 11.33 -38.17 41.46
CA GLY A 296 11.63 -39.46 42.08
C GLY A 296 12.41 -40.38 41.14
N ALA A 297 13.63 -40.73 41.55
CA ALA A 297 14.59 -41.62 40.89
C ALA A 297 14.11 -43.09 40.77
N ARG A 298 12.89 -43.32 40.27
CA ARG A 298 12.41 -44.62 39.81
C ARG A 298 12.07 -44.50 38.34
N VAL A 299 12.98 -45.04 37.53
CA VAL A 299 12.83 -45.26 36.10
C VAL A 299 11.41 -45.77 35.82
N GLY A 300 10.62 -44.98 35.07
CA GLY A 300 9.29 -45.41 34.58
C GLY A 300 8.05 -44.62 35.01
N ARG A 301 8.15 -43.44 35.66
CA ARG A 301 6.98 -42.56 35.83
C ARG A 301 6.84 -41.58 34.67
N ASN A 302 5.72 -41.70 33.95
CA ASN A 302 5.30 -40.75 32.92
C ASN A 302 5.11 -39.35 33.54
N ILE A 303 5.52 -38.31 32.81
CA ILE A 303 5.30 -36.91 33.18
C ILE A 303 3.79 -36.64 33.14
N MET A 304 3.19 -36.29 34.28
CA MET A 304 1.76 -36.03 34.38
C MET A 304 1.50 -34.53 34.52
N ALA A 305 0.65 -34.00 33.67
CA ALA A 305 0.06 -32.69 33.85
C ALA A 305 -1.17 -32.82 34.76
N ARG A 306 -1.39 -31.84 35.64
CA ARG A 306 -2.55 -31.79 36.54
C ARG A 306 -3.35 -30.53 36.29
N VAL A 307 -4.66 -30.66 36.14
CA VAL A 307 -5.59 -29.53 36.10
C VAL A 307 -5.64 -28.88 37.47
N THR A 308 -5.21 -27.62 37.54
CA THR A 308 -5.20 -26.84 38.79
C THR A 308 -6.45 -26.02 38.96
N LYS A 309 -7.07 -25.58 37.85
CA LYS A 309 -8.23 -24.69 37.89
C LYS A 309 -9.04 -24.80 36.61
N VAL A 310 -10.37 -24.78 36.75
CA VAL A 310 -11.29 -24.68 35.61
C VAL A 310 -12.23 -23.50 35.86
N THR A 311 -12.14 -22.48 35.02
CA THR A 311 -12.96 -21.26 35.14
C THR A 311 -13.94 -21.19 33.99
N ASN A 312 -15.23 -21.13 34.29
CA ASN A 312 -16.28 -20.82 33.33
C ASN A 312 -16.79 -19.41 33.56
N LYS A 313 -16.85 -18.61 32.50
CA LYS A 313 -17.30 -17.22 32.58
C LYS A 313 -18.20 -16.87 31.39
N ASP A 314 -19.35 -16.28 31.69
CA ASP A 314 -20.19 -15.65 30.67
C ASP A 314 -19.38 -14.56 29.97
N THR A 315 -19.38 -14.60 28.65
CA THR A 315 -18.67 -13.67 27.80
C THR A 315 -19.61 -13.14 26.72
N LYS A 316 -19.31 -11.93 26.24
CA LYS A 316 -20.09 -11.30 25.19
C LYS A 316 -19.17 -10.78 24.12
N LYS A 317 -19.59 -10.96 22.87
CA LYS A 317 -19.04 -10.16 21.77
C LYS A 317 -19.98 -8.99 21.55
N TRP A 318 -19.44 -7.81 21.80
CA TRP A 318 -20.20 -6.58 21.74
C TRP A 318 -20.61 -6.26 20.30
N LYS A 319 -21.87 -5.88 20.12
CA LYS A 319 -22.35 -5.31 18.86
C LYS A 319 -21.56 -4.05 18.50
N PRO A 320 -21.44 -3.71 17.20
CA PRO A 320 -20.63 -2.57 16.79
C PRO A 320 -21.18 -1.25 17.34
N LEU A 321 -20.30 -0.25 17.49
CA LEU A 321 -20.72 1.13 17.72
C LEU A 321 -21.39 1.69 16.45
N PRO A 322 -22.27 2.71 16.59
CA PRO A 322 -22.75 3.51 15.47
C PRO A 322 -21.63 3.96 14.54
N LEU A 323 -21.94 4.07 13.25
CA LEU A 323 -20.94 4.23 12.21
C LEU A 323 -20.50 5.69 12.06
N THR A 324 -19.21 5.95 12.22
CA THR A 324 -18.57 7.24 11.91
C THR A 324 -17.93 7.21 10.53
N THR A 325 -17.52 8.36 10.01
CA THR A 325 -16.75 8.46 8.75
C THR A 325 -15.45 7.67 8.80
N VAL A 326 -14.71 7.78 9.89
CA VAL A 326 -13.42 7.09 10.05
C VAL A 326 -13.61 5.57 10.07
N GLU A 327 -14.62 5.08 10.78
CA GLU A 327 -14.93 3.65 10.80
C GLU A 327 -15.44 3.15 9.45
N LEU A 328 -16.18 3.97 8.70
CA LEU A 328 -16.59 3.65 7.32
C LEU A 328 -15.36 3.55 6.39
N GLN A 329 -14.40 4.46 6.49
CA GLN A 329 -13.16 4.42 5.70
C GLN A 329 -12.32 3.17 6.02
N LYS A 330 -12.06 2.90 7.30
CA LYS A 330 -11.29 1.72 7.77
C LYS A 330 -11.94 0.42 7.29
N ALA A 331 -13.24 0.29 7.52
CA ALA A 331 -13.99 -0.89 7.13
C ALA A 331 -14.13 -1.03 5.61
N GLY A 332 -14.36 0.06 4.88
CA GLY A 332 -14.44 0.07 3.42
C GLY A 332 -13.14 -0.39 2.77
N SER A 333 -11.99 0.07 3.28
CA SER A 333 -10.67 -0.39 2.82
C SER A 333 -10.43 -1.86 3.15
N ARG A 334 -10.62 -2.27 4.41
CA ARG A 334 -10.33 -3.65 4.86
C ARG A 334 -11.29 -4.71 4.32
N LEU A 335 -12.59 -4.41 4.32
CA LEU A 335 -13.65 -5.39 4.07
C LEU A 335 -14.19 -5.30 2.64
N LEU A 336 -14.32 -4.08 2.11
CA LEU A 336 -14.88 -3.86 0.77
C LEU A 336 -13.80 -3.69 -0.30
N ARG A 337 -12.52 -3.65 0.12
CA ARG A 337 -11.33 -3.48 -0.75
C ARG A 337 -11.41 -2.22 -1.62
N MET A 338 -11.93 -1.14 -1.05
CA MET A 338 -12.07 0.15 -1.71
C MET A 338 -11.19 1.21 -1.03
N ALA A 339 -10.53 2.05 -1.83
CA ALA A 339 -9.76 3.16 -1.28
C ALA A 339 -10.65 4.08 -0.41
N PRO A 340 -10.17 4.62 0.72
CA PRO A 340 -10.95 5.49 1.62
C PRO A 340 -11.67 6.62 0.88
N LYS A 341 -11.02 7.25 -0.10
CA LYS A 341 -11.62 8.30 -0.92
C LYS A 341 -12.80 7.76 -1.73
N LYS A 342 -12.63 6.62 -2.38
CA LYS A 342 -13.68 5.97 -3.18
C LYS A 342 -14.90 5.60 -2.33
N VAL A 343 -14.67 5.10 -1.11
CA VAL A 343 -15.76 4.78 -0.15
C VAL A 343 -16.57 6.03 0.18
N LEU A 344 -15.90 7.15 0.48
CA LEU A 344 -16.59 8.41 0.76
C LEU A 344 -17.32 8.98 -0.46
N ASP A 345 -16.71 8.95 -1.65
CA ASP A 345 -17.35 9.42 -2.88
C ASP A 345 -18.66 8.65 -3.15
N VAL A 346 -18.66 7.32 -2.93
CA VAL A 346 -19.85 6.47 -3.07
C VAL A 346 -20.87 6.76 -1.97
N ALA A 347 -20.45 6.87 -0.72
CA ALA A 347 -21.35 7.20 0.39
C ALA A 347 -22.02 8.57 0.20
N GLU A 348 -21.27 9.55 -0.31
CA GLU A 348 -21.79 10.89 -0.62
C GLU A 348 -22.81 10.84 -1.76
N LYS A 349 -22.57 10.03 -2.79
CA LYS A 349 -23.55 9.78 -3.85
C LYS A 349 -24.85 9.17 -3.32
N LEU A 350 -24.75 8.18 -2.42
CA LEU A 350 -25.91 7.54 -1.80
C LEU A 350 -26.68 8.51 -0.88
N TYR A 351 -25.99 9.40 -0.18
CA TYR A 351 -26.60 10.49 0.58
C TYR A 351 -27.38 11.45 -0.33
N GLN A 352 -26.78 11.88 -1.45
CA GLN A 352 -27.44 12.77 -2.42
C GLN A 352 -28.69 12.14 -3.05
N GLN A 353 -28.73 10.81 -3.15
CA GLN A 353 -29.90 10.03 -3.58
C GLN A 353 -30.94 9.81 -2.48
N GLY A 354 -30.65 10.18 -1.23
CA GLY A 354 -31.55 10.02 -0.08
C GLY A 354 -31.55 8.63 0.54
N PHE A 355 -30.56 7.78 0.23
CA PHE A 355 -30.45 6.42 0.77
C PHE A 355 -29.68 6.34 2.10
N LEU A 356 -28.73 7.25 2.31
CA LEU A 356 -27.95 7.35 3.54
C LEU A 356 -28.11 8.73 4.19
N SER A 357 -27.88 8.80 5.50
CA SER A 357 -27.58 10.06 6.18
C SER A 357 -26.23 10.61 5.73
N TYR A 358 -25.96 11.87 6.06
CA TYR A 358 -24.73 12.55 5.68
C TYR A 358 -23.47 11.78 6.13
N PRO A 359 -22.53 11.45 5.22
CA PRO A 359 -21.46 10.49 5.50
C PRO A 359 -20.18 11.11 6.09
N ARG A 360 -20.19 12.40 6.41
CA ARG A 360 -19.06 13.13 7.05
C ARG A 360 -19.48 13.55 8.47
N THR A 361 -19.29 12.64 9.42
CA THR A 361 -19.65 12.80 10.83
C THR A 361 -18.68 12.04 11.73
N GLU A 362 -18.36 12.63 12.87
CA GLU A 362 -17.57 12.02 13.94
C GLU A 362 -18.44 11.38 15.03
N THR A 363 -19.77 11.53 14.91
CA THR A 363 -20.75 11.10 15.91
C THR A 363 -20.89 9.58 15.96
N ASP A 364 -20.62 8.99 17.13
CA ASP A 364 -20.69 7.53 17.40
C ASP A 364 -21.81 7.17 18.40
N GLN A 365 -22.84 8.02 18.49
CA GLN A 365 -24.02 7.84 19.33
C GLN A 365 -25.27 8.40 18.66
N PHE A 366 -26.42 7.78 18.90
CA PHE A 366 -27.70 8.31 18.44
C PHE A 366 -28.40 9.10 19.56
N ASP A 367 -29.19 10.10 19.18
CA ASP A 367 -30.07 10.83 20.09
C ASP A 367 -31.06 9.85 20.77
N PRO A 368 -31.35 10.00 22.08
CA PRO A 368 -32.32 9.16 22.78
C PRO A 368 -33.72 9.12 22.14
N GLN A 369 -34.13 10.17 21.44
CA GLN A 369 -35.42 10.32 20.75
C GLN A 369 -35.35 9.93 19.26
N PHE A 370 -34.24 9.33 18.81
CA PHE A 370 -34.10 8.92 17.42
C PHE A 370 -35.13 7.85 17.02
N ASP A 371 -35.79 8.06 15.87
CA ASP A 371 -36.81 7.14 15.34
C ASP A 371 -36.18 5.94 14.63
N PHE A 372 -35.77 4.94 15.43
CA PHE A 372 -35.20 3.70 14.90
C PHE A 372 -36.22 2.86 14.14
N MET A 373 -37.44 2.75 14.66
CA MET A 373 -38.42 1.78 14.16
C MET A 373 -38.87 2.10 12.74
N SER A 374 -39.08 3.38 12.41
CA SER A 374 -39.39 3.78 11.03
C SER A 374 -38.28 3.39 10.04
N LEU A 375 -37.02 3.51 10.44
CA LEU A 375 -35.89 3.16 9.57
C LEU A 375 -35.66 1.65 9.48
N ILE A 376 -35.84 0.91 10.58
CA ILE A 376 -35.82 -0.56 10.60
C ILE A 376 -36.93 -1.11 9.71
N HIS A 377 -38.14 -0.57 9.81
CA HIS A 377 -39.30 -0.97 9.02
C HIS A 377 -39.01 -0.92 7.53
N LYS A 378 -38.38 0.18 7.06
CA LYS A 378 -37.98 0.33 5.65
C LYS A 378 -37.04 -0.78 5.19
N GLN A 379 -36.22 -1.37 6.07
CA GLN A 379 -35.29 -2.45 5.71
C GLN A 379 -35.93 -3.84 5.65
N THR A 380 -37.18 -4.00 6.10
CA THR A 380 -37.85 -5.31 6.15
C THR A 380 -38.08 -5.93 4.77
N ILE A 381 -38.14 -5.11 3.72
CA ILE A 381 -38.38 -5.57 2.35
C ILE A 381 -37.13 -6.18 1.69
N ASP A 382 -35.94 -6.01 2.28
CA ASP A 382 -34.70 -6.53 1.69
C ASP A 382 -34.64 -8.07 1.80
N PRO A 383 -34.32 -8.79 0.71
CA PRO A 383 -34.26 -10.25 0.75
C PRO A 383 -33.11 -10.80 1.63
N ALA A 384 -32.02 -10.04 1.81
CA ALA A 384 -30.82 -10.53 2.49
C ALA A 384 -30.84 -10.31 4.01
N TRP A 385 -31.56 -9.30 4.51
CA TRP A 385 -31.65 -9.00 5.94
C TRP A 385 -33.06 -8.65 6.44
N GLY A 386 -34.07 -8.62 5.58
CA GLY A 386 -35.42 -8.20 5.94
C GLY A 386 -36.07 -9.04 7.04
N ASN A 387 -35.78 -10.35 7.08
CA ASN A 387 -36.19 -11.21 8.19
C ASN A 387 -35.59 -10.77 9.54
N PHE A 388 -34.30 -10.41 9.54
CA PHE A 388 -33.64 -9.90 10.73
C PHE A 388 -34.25 -8.55 11.16
N ALA A 389 -34.50 -7.64 10.21
CA ALA A 389 -35.15 -6.36 10.50
C ALA A 389 -36.54 -6.55 11.13
N ARG A 390 -37.37 -7.47 10.61
CA ARG A 390 -38.66 -7.85 11.22
C ARG A 390 -38.51 -8.37 12.65
N SER A 391 -37.48 -9.17 12.92
CA SER A 391 -37.24 -9.67 14.28
C SER A 391 -36.94 -8.54 15.29
N LEU A 392 -36.32 -7.44 14.83
CA LEU A 392 -36.08 -6.27 15.67
C LEU A 392 -37.40 -5.57 16.04
N GLU A 393 -38.33 -5.43 15.08
CA GLU A 393 -39.68 -4.89 15.34
C GLU A 393 -40.47 -5.77 16.33
N GLN A 394 -40.23 -7.08 16.31
CA GLN A 394 -40.90 -8.08 17.14
C GLN A 394 -40.20 -8.35 18.48
N GLY A 395 -39.56 -7.32 19.06
CA GLY A 395 -38.94 -7.40 20.39
C GLY A 395 -37.45 -7.82 20.40
N GLY A 396 -36.84 -8.02 19.23
CA GLY A 396 -35.40 -8.21 19.10
C GLY A 396 -34.58 -6.92 19.25
N PHE A 397 -35.22 -5.75 19.15
CA PHE A 397 -34.56 -4.46 19.26
C PHE A 397 -33.86 -4.24 20.61
N SER A 398 -32.67 -3.68 20.53
CA SER A 398 -31.92 -3.15 21.67
C SER A 398 -31.24 -1.85 21.26
N THR A 399 -31.38 -0.83 22.10
CA THR A 399 -30.82 0.51 21.84
C THR A 399 -29.33 0.42 21.47
N PRO A 400 -28.87 1.13 20.42
CA PRO A 400 -27.47 1.19 20.08
C PRO A 400 -26.57 1.60 21.25
N ARG A 401 -25.35 1.07 21.26
CA ARG A 401 -24.32 1.45 22.24
C ARG A 401 -23.95 2.92 22.03
N LYS A 402 -23.65 3.63 23.12
CA LYS A 402 -23.14 4.99 23.08
C LYS A 402 -21.61 4.98 23.04
N GLY A 403 -21.04 5.61 22.02
CA GLY A 403 -19.61 5.89 21.97
C GLY A 403 -19.24 7.13 22.79
N LYS A 404 -18.16 7.81 22.40
CA LYS A 404 -17.58 8.94 23.16
C LYS A 404 -17.67 10.28 22.41
N HIS A 405 -18.10 10.29 21.16
CA HIS A 405 -17.96 11.43 20.26
C HIS A 405 -19.33 11.89 19.74
N ASP A 406 -19.50 13.20 19.65
CA ASP A 406 -20.70 13.86 19.11
C ASP A 406 -20.29 15.20 18.50
N ASP A 407 -20.47 15.35 17.18
CA ASP A 407 -20.18 16.59 16.47
C ASP A 407 -21.29 17.65 16.65
N ASN A 408 -22.40 17.28 17.30
CA ASN A 408 -23.60 18.11 17.50
C ASN A 408 -24.21 18.67 16.19
N ALA A 409 -23.89 18.05 15.05
CA ALA A 409 -24.33 18.47 13.72
C ALA A 409 -25.07 17.33 12.99
N HIS A 410 -24.53 16.12 13.04
CA HIS A 410 -25.01 14.97 12.31
C HIS A 410 -25.15 13.74 13.21
N PRO A 411 -26.22 12.93 13.03
CA PRO A 411 -26.29 11.59 13.62
C PRO A 411 -25.26 10.67 12.92
N PRO A 412 -24.96 9.49 13.51
CA PRO A 412 -24.12 8.47 12.90
C PRO A 412 -24.60 8.09 11.49
N ILE A 413 -23.72 7.57 10.65
CA ILE A 413 -24.05 7.16 9.28
C ILE A 413 -25.02 5.97 9.31
N HIS A 414 -26.21 6.13 8.72
CA HIS A 414 -27.29 5.12 8.75
C HIS A 414 -28.15 5.16 7.48
N PRO A 415 -28.87 4.06 7.14
CA PRO A 415 -29.78 4.06 6.00
C PRO A 415 -31.05 4.87 6.30
N THR A 416 -31.43 5.77 5.39
CA THR A 416 -32.62 6.63 5.50
C THR A 416 -33.81 6.09 4.69
N ALA A 417 -33.53 5.23 3.71
CA ALA A 417 -34.48 4.51 2.87
C ALA A 417 -33.94 3.12 2.51
N HIS A 418 -34.81 2.24 2.02
CA HIS A 418 -34.37 1.01 1.32
C HIS A 418 -33.89 1.37 -0.08
N ALA A 419 -32.79 0.76 -0.50
CA ALA A 419 -32.19 0.98 -1.81
C ALA A 419 -32.13 -0.33 -2.61
N GLY A 420 -33.27 -0.72 -3.19
CA GLY A 420 -33.34 -1.83 -4.13
C GLY A 420 -32.64 -1.50 -5.46
N GLY A 421 -32.01 -2.49 -6.09
CA GLY A 421 -31.44 -2.35 -7.44
C GLY A 421 -30.09 -1.64 -7.54
N LEU A 422 -29.45 -1.28 -6.42
CA LEU A 422 -28.06 -0.83 -6.45
C LEU A 422 -27.12 -1.93 -6.98
N THR A 423 -26.07 -1.54 -7.70
CA THR A 423 -25.05 -2.46 -8.24
C THR A 423 -23.64 -2.01 -7.90
N GLY A 424 -22.65 -2.90 -8.04
CA GLY A 424 -21.24 -2.56 -7.86
C GLY A 424 -20.92 -1.99 -6.48
N ASP A 425 -20.13 -0.91 -6.45
CA ASP A 425 -19.64 -0.30 -5.21
C ASP A 425 -20.76 0.36 -4.39
N GLU A 426 -21.77 0.95 -5.05
CA GLU A 426 -22.94 1.53 -4.37
C GLU A 426 -23.67 0.48 -3.53
N LYS A 427 -23.88 -0.72 -4.09
CA LYS A 427 -24.49 -1.83 -3.36
C LYS A 427 -23.65 -2.24 -2.16
N LYS A 428 -22.33 -2.41 -2.35
CA LYS A 428 -21.41 -2.84 -1.29
C LYS A 428 -21.38 -1.86 -0.11
N VAL A 429 -21.26 -0.55 -0.39
CA VAL A 429 -21.23 0.49 0.64
C VAL A 429 -22.58 0.58 1.35
N TYR A 430 -23.68 0.61 0.60
CA TYR A 430 -25.03 0.64 1.18
C TYR A 430 -25.31 -0.58 2.07
N GLU A 431 -25.03 -1.79 1.57
CA GLU A 431 -25.21 -3.04 2.32
C GLU A 431 -24.42 -3.05 3.62
N TYR A 432 -23.16 -2.61 3.59
CA TYR A 432 -22.34 -2.51 4.80
C TYR A 432 -22.98 -1.55 5.82
N VAL A 433 -23.40 -0.36 5.39
CA VAL A 433 -24.03 0.64 6.28
C VAL A 433 -25.37 0.13 6.83
N ALA A 434 -26.21 -0.50 6.00
CA ALA A 434 -27.49 -1.04 6.42
C ALA A 434 -27.33 -2.18 7.45
N ARG A 435 -26.45 -3.14 7.17
CA ARG A 435 -26.14 -4.24 8.10
C ARG A 435 -25.53 -3.74 9.39
N ARG A 436 -24.62 -2.77 9.34
CA ARG A 436 -24.04 -2.12 10.54
C ARG A 436 -25.13 -1.47 11.39
N PHE A 437 -26.06 -0.73 10.78
CA PHE A 437 -27.17 -0.10 11.49
C PHE A 437 -28.09 -1.13 12.18
N LEU A 438 -28.49 -2.18 11.47
CA LEU A 438 -29.32 -3.26 12.05
C LEU A 438 -28.58 -4.00 13.18
N ALA A 439 -27.28 -4.23 13.02
CA ALA A 439 -26.45 -4.83 14.06
C ALA A 439 -26.37 -3.96 15.32
N CYS A 440 -26.22 -2.64 15.18
CA CYS A 440 -26.25 -1.69 16.29
C CYS A 440 -27.60 -1.75 17.04
N CYS A 441 -28.70 -1.99 16.33
CA CYS A 441 -30.05 -2.09 16.88
C CYS A 441 -30.40 -3.49 17.46
N SER A 442 -29.47 -4.44 17.45
CA SER A 442 -29.64 -5.80 17.96
C SER A 442 -29.04 -5.96 19.37
N LYS A 443 -29.15 -7.14 19.97
CA LYS A 443 -28.43 -7.53 21.20
C LYS A 443 -26.97 -7.93 20.89
N ASP A 444 -26.11 -7.86 21.92
CA ASP A 444 -24.75 -8.41 21.86
C ASP A 444 -24.79 -9.93 21.65
N ALA A 445 -23.76 -10.50 21.03
CA ALA A 445 -23.66 -11.95 20.98
C ALA A 445 -23.21 -12.48 22.35
N GLU A 446 -23.81 -13.59 22.77
CA GLU A 446 -23.62 -14.16 24.11
C GLU A 446 -23.02 -15.56 24.01
N GLY A 447 -22.10 -15.86 24.93
CA GLY A 447 -21.38 -17.11 24.97
C GLY A 447 -20.80 -17.34 26.35
N TRP A 448 -20.14 -18.47 26.52
CA TRP A 448 -19.39 -18.79 27.72
C TRP A 448 -17.99 -19.24 27.34
N GLN A 449 -17.01 -18.73 28.08
CA GLN A 449 -15.61 -19.05 27.89
C GLN A 449 -15.15 -19.94 29.04
N THR A 450 -14.57 -21.07 28.69
CA THR A 450 -13.94 -22.00 29.62
C THR A 450 -12.43 -21.81 29.53
N THR A 451 -11.77 -21.58 30.67
CA THR A 451 -10.30 -21.54 30.76
C THR A 451 -9.84 -22.64 31.71
N VAL A 452 -8.97 -23.51 31.21
CA VAL A 452 -8.38 -24.62 31.96
C VAL A 452 -6.91 -24.32 32.20
N GLU A 453 -6.51 -24.23 33.47
CA GLU A 453 -5.12 -24.07 33.88
C GLU A 453 -4.57 -25.43 34.33
N VAL A 454 -3.37 -25.77 33.84
CA VAL A 454 -2.69 -27.03 34.16
C VAL A 454 -1.27 -26.74 34.64
N VAL A 455 -0.81 -27.54 35.59
CA VAL A 455 0.58 -27.54 36.05
C VAL A 455 1.28 -28.81 35.59
N CYS A 456 2.49 -28.68 35.06
CA CYS A 456 3.36 -29.78 34.68
C CYS A 456 4.75 -29.52 35.26
N ASN A 457 5.13 -30.30 36.29
CA ASN A 457 6.43 -30.21 36.98
C ASN A 457 6.88 -28.76 37.30
N GLY A 458 5.97 -27.97 37.89
CA GLY A 458 6.24 -26.61 38.35
C GLY A 458 5.94 -25.50 37.33
N GLU A 459 5.78 -25.84 36.05
CA GLU A 459 5.41 -24.87 35.01
C GLU A 459 3.89 -24.86 34.74
N LEU A 460 3.36 -23.67 34.47
CA LEU A 460 1.92 -23.42 34.29
C LEU A 460 1.57 -23.27 32.81
N PHE A 461 0.45 -23.86 32.40
CA PHE A 461 -0.09 -23.74 31.06
C PHE A 461 -1.60 -23.48 31.11
N SER A 462 -2.15 -22.91 30.05
CA SER A 462 -3.59 -22.65 29.96
C SER A 462 -4.17 -22.91 28.57
N ALA A 463 -5.37 -23.46 28.52
CA ALA A 463 -6.18 -23.55 27.32
C ALA A 463 -7.48 -22.77 27.53
N SER A 464 -8.02 -22.18 26.46
CA SER A 464 -9.32 -21.51 26.51
C SER A 464 -10.20 -21.98 25.36
N GLY A 465 -11.46 -22.28 25.67
CA GLY A 465 -12.51 -22.57 24.71
C GLY A 465 -13.66 -21.59 24.83
N LEU A 466 -14.41 -21.47 23.76
CA LEU A 466 -15.55 -20.58 23.66
C LEU A 466 -16.71 -21.36 23.04
N VAL A 467 -17.87 -21.27 23.66
CA VAL A 467 -19.13 -21.77 23.07
C VAL A 467 -20.11 -20.61 22.93
N ILE A 468 -20.73 -20.51 21.75
CA ILE A 468 -21.65 -19.42 21.42
C ILE A 468 -23.08 -19.85 21.75
N LEU A 469 -23.72 -19.15 22.67
CA LEU A 469 -25.09 -19.44 23.11
C LEU A 469 -26.12 -18.70 22.25
N GLN A 470 -25.85 -17.43 21.93
CA GLN A 470 -26.72 -16.61 21.09
C GLN A 470 -25.88 -15.74 20.15
N ARG A 471 -26.13 -15.87 18.85
CA ARG A 471 -25.39 -15.12 17.82
C ARG A 471 -25.84 -13.67 17.72
N ASN A 472 -27.14 -13.41 17.91
CA ASN A 472 -27.73 -12.07 17.92
C ASN A 472 -27.25 -11.21 16.73
N TYR A 473 -26.56 -10.09 16.97
CA TYR A 473 -26.13 -9.19 15.88
C TYR A 473 -25.25 -9.87 14.79
N LEU A 474 -24.58 -10.98 15.12
CA LEU A 474 -23.73 -11.72 14.17
C LEU A 474 -24.52 -12.35 13.03
N ASP A 475 -25.85 -12.47 13.14
CA ASP A 475 -26.69 -13.05 12.09
C ASP A 475 -26.96 -12.07 10.94
N VAL A 476 -26.89 -10.77 11.19
CA VAL A 476 -27.00 -9.73 10.14
C VAL A 476 -25.66 -9.16 9.70
N TYR A 477 -24.63 -9.29 10.54
CA TYR A 477 -23.33 -8.62 10.37
C TYR A 477 -22.18 -9.61 10.15
N PRO A 478 -22.05 -10.19 8.94
CA PRO A 478 -21.07 -11.24 8.64
C PRO A 478 -19.61 -10.77 8.65
N TYR A 479 -19.38 -9.46 8.78
CA TYR A 479 -18.05 -8.86 8.84
C TYR A 479 -17.33 -9.12 10.16
N ASP A 480 -18.09 -9.43 11.22
CA ASP A 480 -17.56 -9.81 12.53
C ASP A 480 -17.56 -11.34 12.67
N LYS A 481 -16.38 -11.93 12.89
CA LYS A 481 -16.26 -13.38 13.13
C LYS A 481 -16.23 -13.71 14.62
N TRP A 482 -17.07 -14.64 15.04
CA TRP A 482 -17.01 -15.26 16.36
C TRP A 482 -17.29 -16.75 16.14
N SER A 483 -16.29 -17.57 16.44
CA SER A 483 -16.29 -18.99 16.10
C SER A 483 -16.25 -19.83 17.37
N ASP A 484 -17.06 -20.88 17.38
CA ASP A 484 -17.13 -21.85 18.46
C ASP A 484 -15.88 -22.74 18.45
N HIS A 485 -15.26 -22.88 19.61
CA HIS A 485 -14.08 -23.71 19.84
C HIS A 485 -14.21 -24.31 21.25
N PRO A 486 -15.10 -25.30 21.44
CA PRO A 486 -15.34 -25.89 22.75
C PRO A 486 -14.09 -26.66 23.21
N LEU A 487 -13.80 -26.58 24.51
CA LEU A 487 -12.85 -27.50 25.12
C LEU A 487 -13.56 -28.80 25.52
N PRO A 488 -12.87 -29.95 25.51
CA PRO A 488 -13.30 -31.14 26.21
C PRO A 488 -13.60 -30.86 27.70
N GLU A 489 -14.35 -31.74 28.35
CA GLU A 489 -14.60 -31.63 29.79
C GLU A 489 -13.31 -31.90 30.58
N PHE A 490 -12.88 -30.93 31.40
CA PHE A 490 -11.80 -31.06 32.37
C PHE A 490 -12.34 -30.78 33.77
N LYS A 491 -11.88 -31.54 34.77
CA LYS A 491 -12.21 -31.33 36.19
C LYS A 491 -10.95 -30.96 36.96
N GLU A 492 -11.14 -30.10 37.96
CA GLU A 492 -10.04 -29.75 38.87
C GLU A 492 -9.50 -31.00 39.56
N GLY A 493 -8.17 -31.16 39.54
CA GLY A 493 -7.50 -32.35 40.05
C GLY A 493 -7.27 -33.45 39.02
N ASP A 494 -7.89 -33.39 37.83
CA ASP A 494 -7.63 -34.35 36.75
C ASP A 494 -6.14 -34.41 36.41
N GLN A 495 -5.65 -35.61 36.13
CA GLN A 495 -4.27 -35.84 35.71
C GLN A 495 -4.25 -36.54 34.36
N PHE A 496 -3.39 -36.08 33.47
CA PHE A 496 -3.25 -36.66 32.14
C PHE A 496 -1.79 -36.71 31.72
N LEU A 497 -1.49 -37.66 30.85
CA LEU A 497 -0.23 -37.71 30.10
C LEU A 497 -0.34 -36.72 28.94
N PRO A 498 0.57 -35.73 28.81
CA PRO A 498 0.65 -34.91 27.61
C PRO A 498 0.85 -35.79 26.37
N ALA A 499 0.10 -35.49 25.30
CA ALA A 499 0.26 -36.15 24.01
C ALA A 499 1.54 -35.68 23.31
N SER A 500 1.85 -34.40 23.43
CA SER A 500 3.14 -33.80 23.08
C SER A 500 3.59 -32.89 24.22
N LEU A 501 4.89 -32.94 24.53
CA LEU A 501 5.56 -32.03 25.46
C LEU A 501 6.97 -31.78 24.94
N GLU A 502 7.15 -30.67 24.22
CA GLU A 502 8.35 -30.39 23.44
C GLU A 502 8.85 -28.97 23.68
N LEU A 503 10.16 -28.77 23.72
CA LEU A 503 10.75 -27.45 23.54
C LEU A 503 10.77 -27.13 22.05
N ARG A 504 9.95 -26.17 21.63
CA ARG A 504 9.91 -25.70 20.25
C ARG A 504 10.51 -24.31 20.16
N ASN A 505 11.10 -23.99 19.02
CA ASN A 505 11.52 -22.64 18.70
C ASN A 505 10.54 -21.99 17.69
N GLY A 506 10.58 -20.67 17.68
CA GLY A 506 9.97 -19.81 16.68
C GLY A 506 10.90 -18.64 16.41
N GLU A 507 10.50 -17.81 15.46
CA GLU A 507 11.25 -16.61 15.08
C GLU A 507 10.29 -15.44 15.03
N THR A 508 10.70 -14.29 15.54
CA THR A 508 9.89 -13.08 15.45
C THR A 508 9.77 -12.64 13.99
N THR A 509 8.55 -12.31 13.57
CA THR A 509 8.29 -11.88 12.19
C THR A 509 8.27 -10.36 12.11
N LYS A 510 8.89 -9.81 11.06
CA LYS A 510 8.83 -8.37 10.77
C LYS A 510 7.37 -7.89 10.69
N PRO A 511 7.07 -6.65 11.09
CA PRO A 511 5.73 -6.12 10.93
C PRO A 511 5.36 -6.01 9.44
N HIS A 512 4.07 -5.97 9.14
CA HIS A 512 3.60 -5.63 7.79
C HIS A 512 3.75 -4.13 7.52
N LEU A 513 3.87 -3.78 6.23
CA LEU A 513 3.74 -2.41 5.77
C LEU A 513 2.32 -1.87 6.03
N LEU A 514 2.14 -0.56 5.95
CA LEU A 514 0.81 0.02 6.17
C LEU A 514 -0.11 -0.29 5.00
N THR A 515 -1.33 -0.69 5.29
CA THR A 515 -2.46 -0.54 4.36
C THR A 515 -3.06 0.86 4.50
N GLU A 516 -3.95 1.27 3.59
CA GLU A 516 -4.69 2.54 3.75
C GLU A 516 -5.54 2.53 5.03
N ALA A 517 -6.12 1.40 5.43
CA ALA A 517 -6.86 1.28 6.69
C ALA A 517 -5.97 1.52 7.93
N ASP A 518 -4.73 1.03 7.89
CA ASP A 518 -3.76 1.28 8.96
C ASP A 518 -3.37 2.76 9.01
N LEU A 519 -3.18 3.39 7.84
CA LEU A 519 -2.85 4.80 7.75
C LEU A 519 -3.99 5.70 8.23
N VAL A 520 -5.24 5.41 7.87
CA VAL A 520 -6.43 6.07 8.42
C VAL A 520 -6.43 5.96 9.96
N THR A 521 -6.13 4.78 10.49
CA THR A 521 -6.07 4.54 11.95
C THR A 521 -4.96 5.35 12.62
N LEU A 522 -3.79 5.46 12.00
CA LEU A 522 -2.68 6.26 12.52
C LEU A 522 -2.97 7.76 12.50
N MET A 523 -3.56 8.27 11.42
CA MET A 523 -3.93 9.68 11.31
C MET A 523 -4.98 10.08 12.35
N ASP A 524 -6.06 9.29 12.46
CA ASP A 524 -7.13 9.43 13.46
C ASP A 524 -6.57 9.41 14.90
N LYS A 525 -5.77 8.39 15.24
CA LYS A 525 -5.12 8.27 16.56
C LYS A 525 -4.22 9.46 16.90
N ASN A 526 -3.62 10.09 15.90
CA ASN A 526 -2.74 11.25 16.09
C ASN A 526 -3.44 12.59 15.93
N GLY A 527 -4.75 12.60 15.67
CA GLY A 527 -5.56 13.81 15.52
C GLY A 527 -5.09 14.71 14.39
N ILE A 528 -4.79 14.13 13.23
CA ILE A 528 -4.55 14.86 11.98
C ILE A 528 -5.51 14.38 10.89
N GLY A 529 -5.92 15.27 10.00
CA GLY A 529 -6.93 14.99 8.98
C GLY A 529 -8.36 14.92 9.54
N THR A 530 -8.66 15.65 10.62
CA THR A 530 -10.03 15.74 11.19
C THR A 530 -11.04 16.31 10.18
N ASP A 531 -12.33 16.33 10.53
CA ASP A 531 -13.40 16.81 9.64
C ASP A 531 -13.49 16.03 8.32
N ALA A 532 -13.33 14.70 8.40
CA ALA A 532 -13.38 13.79 7.24
C ALA A 532 -12.33 14.04 6.14
N THR A 533 -11.21 14.71 6.45
CA THR A 533 -10.16 15.04 5.46
C THR A 533 -9.06 13.98 5.29
N ILE A 534 -8.99 12.97 6.17
CA ILE A 534 -8.02 11.85 6.10
C ILE A 534 -7.87 11.27 4.68
N ALA A 535 -8.98 10.88 4.05
CA ALA A 535 -8.97 10.24 2.74
C ALA A 535 -8.32 11.11 1.66
N GLN A 536 -8.51 12.44 1.73
CA GLN A 536 -7.91 13.38 0.79
C GLN A 536 -6.39 13.46 0.96
N HIS A 537 -5.90 13.47 2.20
CA HIS A 537 -4.46 13.53 2.47
C HIS A 537 -3.73 12.24 2.08
N ILE A 538 -4.36 11.08 2.27
CA ILE A 538 -3.83 9.79 1.77
C ILE A 538 -3.78 9.81 0.23
N GLN A 539 -4.85 10.24 -0.44
CA GLN A 539 -4.85 10.35 -1.91
C GLN A 539 -3.75 11.30 -2.38
N ASN A 540 -3.55 12.44 -1.72
CA ASN A 540 -2.53 13.42 -2.11
C ASN A 540 -1.10 12.84 -2.10
N ILE A 541 -0.71 12.01 -1.13
CA ILE A 541 0.64 11.42 -1.11
C ILE A 541 0.83 10.34 -2.19
N ILE A 542 -0.26 9.70 -2.61
CA ILE A 542 -0.26 8.72 -3.70
C ILE A 542 -0.19 9.45 -5.06
N ASP A 543 -1.04 10.45 -5.28
CA ASP A 543 -1.08 11.26 -6.51
C ASP A 543 0.24 12.01 -6.77
N ARG A 544 1.00 12.31 -5.70
CA ARG A 544 2.32 12.96 -5.76
C ARG A 544 3.48 11.97 -5.84
N GLU A 545 3.18 10.67 -5.96
CA GLU A 545 4.17 9.59 -6.09
C GLU A 545 5.18 9.51 -4.94
N TYR A 546 4.82 10.05 -3.77
CA TYR A 546 5.60 9.85 -2.54
C TYR A 546 5.37 8.47 -1.95
N VAL A 547 4.21 7.90 -2.24
CA VAL A 547 3.83 6.54 -1.87
C VAL A 547 3.31 5.82 -3.09
N ILE A 548 3.78 4.59 -3.28
CA ILE A 548 3.38 3.68 -4.32
C ILE A 548 2.57 2.57 -3.67
N GLU A 549 1.46 2.23 -4.29
CA GLU A 549 0.64 1.11 -3.84
C GLU A 549 1.19 -0.21 -4.41
N ARG A 550 1.52 -1.16 -3.55
CA ARG A 550 2.07 -2.46 -3.92
C ARG A 550 1.14 -3.59 -3.49
N MET A 551 0.80 -4.47 -4.43
CA MET A 551 0.04 -5.68 -4.12
C MET A 551 0.98 -6.78 -3.60
N GLU A 552 0.62 -7.37 -2.48
CA GLU A 552 1.23 -8.59 -1.95
C GLU A 552 0.11 -9.60 -1.66
N GLY A 553 0.01 -10.62 -2.52
CA GLY A 553 -1.15 -11.50 -2.57
C GLY A 553 -2.44 -10.72 -2.88
N GLN A 554 -3.37 -10.69 -1.93
CA GLN A 554 -4.66 -10.00 -2.04
C GLN A 554 -4.69 -8.66 -1.28
N THR A 555 -3.60 -8.29 -0.62
CA THR A 555 -3.50 -7.09 0.21
C THR A 555 -2.73 -6.01 -0.52
N LYS A 556 -3.24 -4.77 -0.43
CA LYS A 556 -2.60 -3.59 -0.99
C LYS A 556 -1.86 -2.82 0.12
N TYR A 557 -0.54 -2.73 0.00
CA TYR A 557 0.33 -2.02 0.92
C TYR A 557 0.82 -0.70 0.35
N LEU A 558 1.11 0.25 1.22
CA LEU A 558 1.68 1.56 0.94
C LEU A 558 3.20 1.48 1.14
N VAL A 559 3.96 1.68 0.07
CA VAL A 559 5.42 1.68 0.06
C VAL A 559 5.89 3.09 -0.27
N PRO A 560 6.78 3.73 0.52
CA PRO A 560 7.30 5.05 0.15
C PRO A 560 8.23 4.93 -1.07
N SER A 561 8.19 5.92 -1.96
CA SER A 561 9.18 6.04 -3.03
C SER A 561 10.53 6.54 -2.48
N THR A 562 11.60 6.42 -3.27
CA THR A 562 12.92 6.95 -2.91
C THR A 562 12.85 8.42 -2.55
N LEU A 563 12.10 9.22 -3.32
CA LEU A 563 11.86 10.63 -3.03
C LEU A 563 11.11 10.82 -1.70
N GLY A 564 10.08 10.01 -1.44
CA GLY A 564 9.33 10.06 -0.18
C GLY A 564 10.20 9.78 1.04
N VAL A 565 11.05 8.73 0.97
CA VAL A 565 12.02 8.40 2.02
C VAL A 565 13.04 9.52 2.19
N ALA A 566 13.64 9.99 1.10
CA ALA A 566 14.67 11.03 1.12
C ALA A 566 14.20 12.34 1.75
N LEU A 567 12.97 12.76 1.43
CA LEU A 567 12.38 13.94 2.05
C LEU A 567 12.18 13.71 3.56
N VAL A 568 11.47 12.66 3.98
CA VAL A 568 11.18 12.46 5.41
C VAL A 568 12.47 12.29 6.23
N GLU A 569 13.42 11.47 5.76
CA GLU A 569 14.69 11.27 6.45
C GLU A 569 15.57 12.52 6.45
N GLY A 570 15.59 13.27 5.34
CA GLY A 570 16.32 14.54 5.25
C GLY A 570 15.79 15.57 6.25
N TYR A 571 14.47 15.74 6.31
CA TYR A 571 13.84 16.64 7.28
C TYR A 571 14.03 16.17 8.73
N ASP A 572 13.98 14.87 9.00
CA ASP A 572 14.22 14.32 10.34
C ASP A 572 15.69 14.50 10.78
N LYS A 573 16.66 14.35 9.87
CA LYS A 573 18.09 14.55 10.17
C LYS A 573 18.49 16.00 10.42
N ILE A 574 17.70 16.99 9.96
CA ILE A 574 17.90 18.40 10.34
C ILE A 574 17.75 18.59 11.86
N GLY A 575 17.00 17.72 12.55
CA GLY A 575 16.90 17.74 14.01
C GLY A 575 16.02 18.86 14.56
N LEU A 576 14.87 19.10 13.91
CA LEU A 576 13.89 20.10 14.39
C LEU A 576 13.26 19.66 15.72
N ASP A 577 13.26 20.53 16.74
CA ASP A 577 12.57 20.31 18.03
C ASP A 577 11.10 19.92 17.84
N ARG A 578 10.46 20.52 16.83
CA ARG A 578 9.11 20.17 16.37
C ARG A 578 9.19 19.71 14.91
N SER A 579 9.57 18.45 14.70
CA SER A 579 9.68 17.90 13.34
C SER A 579 8.37 18.03 12.56
N VAL A 580 8.49 18.61 11.36
CA VAL A 580 7.39 18.79 10.41
C VAL A 580 6.93 17.46 9.78
N SER A 581 7.76 16.41 9.85
CA SER A 581 7.39 15.04 9.43
C SER A 581 6.53 14.32 10.48
N LYS A 582 6.39 14.90 11.68
CA LYS A 582 5.64 14.32 12.79
C LYS A 582 4.32 15.07 12.97
N PRO A 583 3.25 14.40 13.44
CA PRO A 583 1.89 14.93 13.41
C PRO A 583 1.60 16.05 14.44
N GLN A 584 2.52 16.37 15.34
CA GLN A 584 2.28 17.25 16.50
C GLN A 584 1.88 18.66 16.06
N LEU A 585 2.65 19.28 15.16
CA LEU A 585 2.38 20.65 14.73
C LEU A 585 1.03 20.75 14.00
N ARG A 586 0.71 19.78 13.12
CA ARG A 586 -0.57 19.73 12.44
C ARG A 586 -1.75 19.49 13.39
N ARG A 587 -1.59 18.60 14.37
CA ARG A 587 -2.61 18.36 15.41
C ARG A 587 -2.90 19.62 16.24
N GLU A 588 -1.87 20.38 16.59
CA GLU A 588 -2.04 21.68 17.27
C GLU A 588 -2.86 22.65 16.40
N THR A 589 -2.55 22.74 15.10
CA THR A 589 -3.32 23.53 14.14
C THR A 589 -4.80 23.10 14.10
N GLU A 590 -5.09 21.81 13.94
CA GLU A 590 -6.47 21.30 13.87
C GLU A 590 -7.23 21.52 15.18
N ARG A 591 -6.57 21.39 16.34
CA ARG A 591 -7.16 21.76 17.64
C ARG A 591 -7.50 23.24 17.74
N ARG A 592 -6.64 24.13 17.22
CA ARG A 592 -6.96 25.57 17.19
C ARG A 592 -8.12 25.89 16.26
N MET A 593 -8.31 25.14 15.16
CA MET A 593 -9.50 25.30 14.32
C MET A 593 -10.79 24.98 15.07
N VAL A 594 -10.79 23.95 15.92
CA VAL A 594 -11.91 23.64 16.82
C VAL A 594 -12.17 24.81 17.78
N GLN A 595 -11.11 25.43 18.32
CA GLN A 595 -11.22 26.63 19.17
C GLN A 595 -11.80 27.84 18.43
N VAL A 596 -11.51 28.00 17.13
CA VAL A 596 -12.14 29.02 16.29
C VAL A 596 -13.64 28.75 16.15
N CYS A 597 -14.05 27.50 15.89
CA CYS A 597 -15.46 27.11 15.85
C CYS A 597 -16.19 27.38 17.19
N GLN A 598 -15.49 27.15 18.31
CA GLN A 598 -15.99 27.42 19.67
C GLN A 598 -15.96 28.90 20.07
N ARG A 599 -15.45 29.79 19.20
CA ARG A 599 -15.25 31.23 19.45
C ARG A 599 -14.32 31.54 20.63
N SER A 600 -13.45 30.60 21.00
CA SER A 600 -12.44 30.80 22.05
C SER A 600 -11.12 31.37 21.53
N VAL A 601 -10.88 31.29 20.22
CA VAL A 601 -9.72 31.88 19.52
C VAL A 601 -10.22 32.53 18.22
N THR A 602 -9.68 33.68 17.83
CA THR A 602 -10.05 34.33 16.57
C THR A 602 -9.33 33.69 15.38
N LYS A 603 -9.91 33.84 14.18
CA LYS A 603 -9.27 33.42 12.91
C LYS A 603 -7.85 34.00 12.77
N GLN A 604 -7.70 35.29 13.05
CA GLN A 604 -6.45 36.03 12.91
C GLN A 604 -5.39 35.52 13.90
N ASP A 605 -5.77 35.29 15.16
CA ASP A 605 -4.85 34.78 16.18
C ASP A 605 -4.38 33.36 15.84
N MET A 606 -5.30 32.50 15.42
CA MET A 606 -4.98 31.12 15.01
C MET A 606 -4.00 31.10 13.84
N LEU A 607 -4.26 31.91 12.80
CA LEU A 607 -3.40 32.05 11.63
C LEU A 607 -2.03 32.57 12.02
N TRP A 608 -1.98 33.67 12.79
CA TRP A 608 -0.71 34.27 13.19
C TRP A 608 0.15 33.29 13.98
N GLN A 609 -0.40 32.65 15.02
CA GLN A 609 0.33 31.69 15.85
C GLN A 609 0.85 30.52 15.02
N SER A 610 0.01 29.94 14.17
CA SER A 610 0.38 28.78 13.36
C SER A 610 1.42 29.14 12.29
N LEU A 611 1.26 30.28 11.61
CA LEU A 611 2.22 30.76 10.62
C LEU A 611 3.58 31.09 11.24
N GLN A 612 3.65 31.67 12.44
CA GLN A 612 4.93 31.91 13.11
C GLN A 612 5.67 30.59 13.39
N GLN A 613 4.96 29.57 13.90
CA GLN A 613 5.56 28.25 14.15
C GLN A 613 6.11 27.63 12.85
N TYR A 614 5.34 27.62 11.76
CA TYR A 614 5.82 27.09 10.49
C TYR A 614 6.94 27.93 9.86
N LYS A 615 6.91 29.25 10.03
CA LYS A 615 7.96 30.15 9.52
C LYS A 615 9.29 29.94 10.23
N GLU A 616 9.27 29.68 11.53
CA GLU A 616 10.44 29.29 12.31
C GLU A 616 11.03 27.99 11.76
N MET A 617 10.21 26.94 11.64
CA MET A 617 10.66 25.65 11.07
C MET A 617 11.19 25.80 9.64
N PHE A 618 10.54 26.63 8.83
CA PHE A 618 10.97 26.91 7.46
C PHE A 618 12.37 27.52 7.40
N ARG A 619 12.70 28.46 8.30
CA ARG A 619 14.05 29.05 8.37
C ARG A 619 15.09 27.99 8.70
N HIS A 620 14.85 27.18 9.75
CA HIS A 620 15.76 26.10 10.12
C HIS A 620 15.98 25.10 8.98
N VAL A 621 14.91 24.72 8.27
CA VAL A 621 15.01 23.81 7.11
C VAL A 621 15.81 24.44 5.98
N LYS A 622 15.54 25.71 5.65
CA LYS A 622 16.24 26.43 4.59
C LYS A 622 17.74 26.56 4.89
N ASP A 623 18.10 26.91 6.12
CA ASP A 623 19.49 27.11 6.54
C ASP A 623 20.29 25.79 6.54
N ASN A 624 19.60 24.66 6.72
CA ASN A 624 20.20 23.31 6.77
C ASN A 624 19.81 22.44 5.56
N TRP A 625 19.40 23.05 4.43
CA TRP A 625 18.90 22.30 3.27
C TRP A 625 19.93 21.32 2.67
N GLY A 626 21.23 21.60 2.85
CA GLY A 626 22.31 20.72 2.45
C GLY A 626 22.20 19.30 3.02
N THR A 627 21.59 19.14 4.20
CA THR A 627 21.32 17.82 4.80
C THR A 627 20.32 17.02 3.97
N VAL A 628 19.24 17.64 3.48
CA VAL A 628 18.22 16.96 2.64
C VAL A 628 18.84 16.52 1.32
N VAL A 629 19.66 17.39 0.71
CA VAL A 629 20.42 17.07 -0.51
C VAL A 629 21.33 15.87 -0.28
N GLN A 630 22.11 15.89 0.80
CA GLN A 630 23.05 14.81 1.10
C GLN A 630 22.32 13.47 1.29
N VAL A 631 21.22 13.46 2.05
CA VAL A 631 20.40 12.24 2.23
C VAL A 631 19.83 11.75 0.90
N SER A 632 19.38 12.68 0.05
CA SER A 632 18.85 12.34 -1.28
C SER A 632 19.93 11.73 -2.18
N ASP A 633 21.13 12.31 -2.20
CA ASP A 633 22.29 11.78 -2.93
C ASP A 633 22.66 10.37 -2.43
N ASP A 634 22.74 10.18 -1.11
CA ASP A 634 23.12 8.90 -0.49
C ASP A 634 22.09 7.80 -0.82
N LEU A 635 20.79 8.12 -0.81
CA LEU A 635 19.71 7.19 -1.16
C LEU A 635 19.68 6.84 -2.64
N VAL A 636 19.84 7.83 -3.53
CA VAL A 636 19.91 7.59 -4.98
C VAL A 636 21.10 6.69 -5.31
N LEU A 637 22.26 6.93 -4.68
CA LEU A 637 23.43 6.06 -4.84
C LEU A 637 23.16 4.66 -4.32
N SER A 638 22.53 4.53 -3.13
CA SER A 638 22.15 3.22 -2.57
C SER A 638 21.21 2.44 -3.49
N ASP A 639 20.20 3.09 -4.07
CA ASP A 639 19.26 2.44 -4.98
C ASP A 639 19.94 2.01 -6.28
N TYR A 640 20.81 2.86 -6.83
CA TYR A 640 21.62 2.51 -8.01
C TYR A 640 22.51 1.29 -7.74
N LEU A 641 23.22 1.28 -6.61
CA LEU A 641 24.07 0.16 -6.21
C LEU A 641 23.26 -1.11 -5.98
N ALA A 642 22.06 -1.02 -5.39
CA ALA A 642 21.17 -2.17 -5.21
C ALA A 642 20.70 -2.75 -6.55
N GLN A 643 20.37 -1.90 -7.53
CA GLN A 643 19.99 -2.34 -8.88
C GLN A 643 21.17 -3.02 -9.59
N VAL A 644 22.37 -2.44 -9.51
CA VAL A 644 23.59 -3.05 -10.06
C VAL A 644 23.87 -4.39 -9.38
N SER A 645 23.81 -4.46 -8.05
CA SER A 645 24.03 -5.69 -7.29
C SER A 645 23.02 -6.79 -7.66
N SER A 646 21.75 -6.45 -7.88
CA SER A 646 20.74 -7.40 -8.35
C SER A 646 21.09 -7.95 -9.74
N ARG A 647 21.44 -7.08 -10.69
CA ARG A 647 21.82 -7.48 -12.06
C ARG A 647 23.07 -8.36 -12.06
N VAL A 648 24.07 -8.00 -11.25
CA VAL A 648 25.30 -8.78 -11.08
C VAL A 648 25.00 -10.13 -10.44
N SER A 649 24.12 -10.20 -9.43
CA SER A 649 23.73 -11.45 -8.79
C SER A 649 22.99 -12.39 -9.75
N ASP A 650 22.06 -11.86 -10.54
CA ASP A 650 21.33 -12.63 -11.56
C ASP A 650 22.29 -13.16 -12.65
N ASN A 651 23.28 -12.35 -13.04
CA ASN A 651 24.29 -12.75 -14.02
C ASN A 651 25.26 -13.81 -13.45
N ILE A 652 25.73 -13.65 -12.21
CA ILE A 652 26.58 -14.65 -11.52
C ILE A 652 25.82 -15.97 -11.37
N TRP A 653 24.53 -15.91 -11.01
CA TRP A 653 23.70 -17.11 -10.89
C TRP A 653 23.59 -17.87 -12.22
N ARG A 654 23.36 -17.15 -13.33
CA ARG A 654 23.35 -17.72 -14.69
C ARG A 654 24.70 -18.32 -15.09
N VAL A 655 25.82 -17.64 -14.79
CA VAL A 655 27.17 -18.16 -15.05
C VAL A 655 27.44 -19.41 -14.23
N THR A 656 26.98 -19.47 -12.98
CA THR A 656 27.15 -20.65 -12.11
C THR A 656 26.35 -21.84 -12.64
N GLU A 657 25.14 -21.61 -13.14
CA GLU A 657 24.30 -22.65 -13.75
C GLU A 657 24.91 -23.19 -15.05
N VAL A 658 25.47 -22.30 -15.88
CA VAL A 658 26.20 -22.65 -17.11
C VAL A 658 27.51 -23.40 -16.80
N MET A 659 28.26 -22.96 -15.79
CA MET A 659 29.48 -23.65 -15.32
C MET A 659 29.17 -25.04 -14.74
N GLU A 660 28.09 -25.20 -13.97
CA GLU A 660 27.67 -26.54 -13.49
C GLU A 660 27.26 -27.47 -14.64
N LEU A 661 26.65 -26.93 -15.70
CA LEU A 661 26.36 -27.65 -16.93
C LEU A 661 27.64 -28.05 -17.69
N LEU A 662 28.58 -27.11 -17.85
CA LEU A 662 29.88 -27.34 -18.49
C LEU A 662 30.75 -28.36 -17.74
N VAL A 663 30.84 -28.25 -16.41
CA VAL A 663 31.57 -29.22 -15.57
C VAL A 663 30.96 -30.62 -15.70
N ARG A 664 29.63 -30.72 -15.83
CA ARG A 664 28.95 -32.01 -16.07
C ARG A 664 29.21 -32.56 -17.47
N VAL A 665 29.35 -31.72 -18.49
CA VAL A 665 29.71 -32.13 -19.86
C VAL A 665 31.17 -32.59 -19.93
N ILE A 666 32.08 -31.85 -19.31
CA ILE A 666 33.52 -32.17 -19.23
C ILE A 666 33.78 -33.46 -18.43
N SER A 667 32.92 -33.77 -17.45
CA SER A 667 33.02 -35.01 -16.66
C SER A 667 32.62 -36.28 -17.42
N VAL A 668 32.03 -36.16 -18.62
CA VAL A 668 31.55 -37.31 -19.42
C VAL A 668 32.58 -37.75 -20.47
N ASP A 669 33.52 -36.89 -20.87
CA ASP A 669 34.54 -37.25 -21.86
C ASP A 669 35.87 -36.50 -21.65
N GLN A 670 36.94 -37.21 -21.28
CA GLN A 670 38.23 -36.59 -20.91
C GLN A 670 39.02 -36.04 -22.10
N GLU A 671 38.66 -36.37 -23.34
CA GLU A 671 39.36 -35.87 -24.54
C GLU A 671 38.86 -34.49 -25.02
N MET A 672 37.63 -34.10 -24.69
CA MET A 672 37.09 -32.75 -24.99
C MET A 672 37.58 -31.66 -24.02
N ALA A 673 38.06 -32.04 -22.84
CA ALA A 673 38.58 -31.13 -21.82
C ALA A 673 39.83 -30.35 -22.29
N VAL A 674 40.59 -30.91 -23.24
CA VAL A 674 41.83 -30.30 -23.76
C VAL A 674 41.54 -29.19 -24.78
N VAL A 675 40.40 -29.25 -25.49
CA VAL A 675 40.02 -28.22 -26.48
C VAL A 675 39.44 -26.98 -25.79
N VAL A 676 38.66 -27.16 -24.72
CA VAL A 676 38.05 -26.06 -23.95
C VAL A 676 39.10 -25.25 -23.16
N MET A 677 40.15 -25.91 -22.66
CA MET A 677 41.24 -25.24 -21.92
C MET A 677 42.19 -24.44 -22.83
N ALA A 678 42.35 -24.83 -24.10
CA ALA A 678 43.23 -24.16 -25.05
C ALA A 678 42.65 -22.86 -25.63
N ALA A 679 41.33 -22.67 -25.57
CA ALA A 679 40.65 -21.47 -26.10
C ALA A 679 40.58 -20.30 -25.12
N MET A 680 40.96 -20.51 -23.84
CA MET A 680 40.82 -19.50 -22.78
C MET A 680 41.97 -18.46 -22.71
N GLU A 681 42.93 -18.48 -23.65
CA GLU A 681 44.17 -17.68 -23.57
C GLU A 681 44.35 -16.63 -24.69
N VAL A 682 43.26 -16.08 -25.26
CA VAL A 682 43.32 -14.98 -26.25
C VAL A 682 42.55 -13.75 -25.76
N GLU A 683 43.27 -12.62 -25.74
CA GLU A 683 42.97 -11.34 -25.11
C GLU A 683 41.78 -10.56 -25.68
N ALA A 684 41.25 -9.69 -24.81
CA ALA A 684 40.37 -8.56 -25.11
C ALA A 684 41.08 -7.47 -25.94
N VAL A 685 40.36 -6.79 -26.84
CA VAL A 685 40.42 -5.34 -27.12
C VAL A 685 39.26 -4.93 -28.07
N GLU A 686 38.43 -4.05 -27.52
CA GLU A 686 37.56 -2.98 -28.05
C GLU A 686 36.64 -3.17 -29.28
N THR A 687 35.37 -2.76 -29.07
CA THR A 687 34.55 -2.14 -30.12
C THR A 687 33.80 -0.92 -29.59
N ALA A 688 34.00 0.22 -30.27
CA ALA A 688 33.06 1.33 -30.34
C ALA A 688 32.52 1.40 -31.77
N GLU A 689 31.26 1.85 -31.89
CA GLU A 689 30.50 2.23 -33.09
C GLU A 689 29.83 1.10 -33.91
N ALA A 690 28.50 1.01 -33.84
CA ALA A 690 27.61 1.47 -34.92
C ALA A 690 26.14 1.04 -34.69
N GLU A 691 25.22 2.00 -34.84
CA GLU A 691 23.78 1.83 -35.02
C GLU A 691 23.43 1.38 -36.47
N GLU A 692 22.17 0.94 -36.64
CA GLU A 692 21.40 0.74 -37.88
C GLU A 692 21.60 -0.55 -38.69
N ALA A 693 20.58 -1.43 -38.68
CA ALA A 693 19.82 -1.81 -39.88
C ALA A 693 18.75 -2.89 -39.57
N GLU A 694 17.57 -2.69 -40.15
CA GLU A 694 16.35 -3.50 -40.07
C GLU A 694 16.25 -4.46 -41.29
N GLU A 695 15.50 -5.56 -41.13
CA GLU A 695 14.91 -6.46 -42.17
C GLU A 695 15.83 -7.24 -43.15
N ALA A 696 15.76 -8.58 -43.13
CA ALA A 696 15.67 -9.44 -44.33
C ALA A 696 15.45 -10.93 -43.99
N GLU A 697 14.85 -11.64 -44.96
CA GLU A 697 14.22 -12.96 -44.93
C GLU A 697 15.17 -14.18 -44.82
N GLU A 698 14.52 -15.31 -44.52
CA GLU A 698 14.98 -16.67 -44.35
C GLU A 698 15.44 -17.30 -45.70
N GLU A 699 16.72 -17.65 -45.85
CA GLU A 699 17.23 -18.51 -46.95
C GLU A 699 18.14 -19.64 -46.42
N THR A 700 17.88 -20.84 -46.92
CA THR A 700 18.49 -22.11 -46.48
C THR A 700 19.85 -22.36 -47.14
N LEU A 701 20.91 -22.56 -46.34
CA LEU A 701 22.24 -23.00 -46.79
C LEU A 701 22.53 -24.47 -46.40
N GLU A 702 23.14 -25.23 -47.31
CA GLU A 702 23.63 -26.61 -47.12
C GLU A 702 25.16 -26.66 -47.35
N GLU A 703 25.85 -27.38 -46.44
CA GLU A 703 27.27 -27.76 -46.36
C GLU A 703 28.35 -26.65 -46.22
N VAL A 704 29.08 -26.70 -45.08
CA VAL A 704 30.28 -25.91 -44.78
C VAL A 704 31.42 -26.86 -44.51
N GLU A 705 32.54 -26.73 -45.24
CA GLU A 705 33.75 -27.50 -45.01
C GLU A 705 34.81 -26.61 -44.32
N VAL A 706 35.27 -27.02 -43.13
CA VAL A 706 36.23 -26.25 -42.32
C VAL A 706 37.60 -26.91 -42.40
N LEU A 707 38.61 -26.18 -42.88
CA LEU A 707 39.99 -26.66 -42.95
C LEU A 707 40.84 -25.96 -41.88
N VAL A 708 41.49 -26.75 -41.03
CA VAL A 708 42.39 -26.24 -39.98
C VAL A 708 43.82 -26.68 -40.28
N VAL A 709 44.73 -25.71 -40.44
CA VAL A 709 46.16 -25.97 -40.67
C VAL A 709 46.93 -25.53 -39.43
N VAL A 710 47.70 -26.45 -38.83
CA VAL A 710 48.54 -26.17 -37.66
C VAL A 710 49.99 -26.10 -38.08
N ALA A 711 50.63 -24.96 -37.84
CA ALA A 711 52.06 -24.78 -38.04
C ALA A 711 52.86 -25.22 -36.78
N GLY A 712 54.01 -25.87 -36.99
CA GLY A 712 54.78 -26.58 -35.96
C GLY A 712 55.41 -25.76 -34.82
N GLU A 713 56.01 -26.52 -33.90
CA GLU A 713 56.22 -26.33 -32.45
C GLU A 713 56.93 -25.08 -31.89
N GLU A 714 57.28 -24.05 -32.68
CA GLU A 714 57.97 -22.88 -32.13
C GLU A 714 57.36 -21.50 -32.48
N GLU A 715 56.30 -21.44 -33.29
CA GLU A 715 55.50 -20.22 -33.47
C GLU A 715 54.02 -20.60 -33.49
N GLN A 716 53.28 -20.22 -32.45
CA GLN A 716 51.83 -20.45 -32.33
C GLN A 716 51.05 -19.53 -33.28
N GLU A 717 50.98 -19.91 -34.56
CA GLU A 717 50.02 -19.37 -35.51
C GLU A 717 49.00 -20.47 -35.89
N VAL A 718 47.71 -20.21 -35.64
CA VAL A 718 46.61 -21.05 -36.13
C VAL A 718 45.99 -20.33 -37.32
N LEU A 719 46.01 -20.98 -38.48
CA LEU A 719 45.33 -20.48 -39.67
C LEU A 719 44.04 -21.29 -39.89
N VAL A 720 42.89 -20.64 -39.71
CA VAL A 720 41.58 -21.20 -40.03
C VAL A 720 41.17 -20.71 -41.41
N LEU A 721 40.98 -21.63 -42.35
CA LEU A 721 40.49 -21.30 -43.69
C LEU A 721 39.11 -21.93 -43.87
N LEU A 722 38.10 -21.09 -44.08
CA LEU A 722 36.76 -21.51 -44.45
C LEU A 722 36.69 -21.58 -45.98
N ARG A 723 36.37 -22.76 -46.51
CA ARG A 723 36.09 -22.91 -47.95
C ARG A 723 34.60 -23.13 -48.13
N GLN A 724 33.93 -22.11 -48.65
CA GLN A 724 32.54 -22.23 -49.10
C GLN A 724 32.56 -22.72 -50.55
N ARG A 725 31.82 -23.79 -50.86
CA ARG A 725 31.72 -24.32 -52.22
C ARG A 725 30.35 -23.94 -52.76
N GLU A 726 30.29 -22.95 -53.64
CA GLU A 726 29.08 -22.69 -54.42
C GLU A 726 29.01 -23.64 -55.62
N ALA A 727 27.80 -24.07 -55.97
CA ALA A 727 27.56 -24.86 -57.16
C ALA A 727 27.67 -23.95 -58.40
N GLY A 728 28.85 -23.91 -59.02
CA GLY A 728 29.08 -23.33 -60.33
C GLY A 728 29.99 -22.09 -60.33
N GLU A 729 31.02 -22.17 -61.17
CA GLU A 729 32.04 -21.14 -61.51
C GLU A 729 33.29 -21.02 -60.62
N ASP A 730 34.44 -21.19 -61.28
CA ASP A 730 35.80 -21.04 -60.76
C ASP A 730 36.15 -19.55 -60.59
N ALA A 731 36.42 -19.10 -59.37
CA ALA A 731 37.10 -17.81 -59.14
C ALA A 731 38.13 -17.91 -57.99
N LEU A 732 39.35 -17.43 -58.28
CA LEU A 732 40.53 -17.44 -57.41
C LEU A 732 40.31 -16.65 -56.10
N ALA A 733 40.72 -17.23 -54.97
CA ALA A 733 40.87 -16.52 -53.71
C ALA A 733 42.17 -15.68 -53.68
N VAL A 734 42.07 -14.41 -53.27
CA VAL A 734 43.22 -13.55 -52.91
C VAL A 734 43.35 -13.57 -51.38
N PRO A 735 44.53 -13.79 -50.80
CA PRO A 735 44.72 -13.70 -49.35
C PRO A 735 44.90 -12.24 -48.91
N THR A 736 44.18 -11.81 -47.88
CA THR A 736 44.42 -10.53 -47.19
C THR A 736 45.17 -10.77 -45.88
N LEU A 737 46.41 -10.28 -45.80
CA LEU A 737 47.23 -10.18 -44.58
C LEU A 737 46.94 -8.83 -43.89
N LEU A 738 46.59 -8.83 -42.60
CA LEU A 738 46.36 -7.61 -41.81
C LEU A 738 47.36 -7.48 -40.63
N PHE A 739 48.44 -6.76 -40.95
CA PHE A 739 49.39 -5.95 -40.15
C PHE A 739 50.38 -6.51 -39.10
N PRO A 740 51.60 -5.91 -39.00
CA PRO A 740 52.68 -6.29 -38.08
C PRO A 740 53.04 -5.24 -36.98
N LYS A 741 53.66 -5.73 -35.90
CA LYS A 741 54.47 -5.05 -34.84
C LYS A 741 53.77 -4.29 -33.69
N CYS A 742 54.06 -4.71 -32.45
CA CYS A 742 54.19 -3.85 -31.25
C CYS A 742 55.25 -4.41 -30.28
N GLN A 743 56.01 -3.52 -29.61
CA GLN A 743 57.17 -3.81 -28.75
C GLN A 743 56.85 -3.91 -27.25
N ILE A 744 57.71 -4.65 -26.54
CA ILE A 744 57.66 -5.04 -25.13
C ILE A 744 58.17 -3.94 -24.18
N LEU A 745 57.54 -3.79 -23.02
CA LEU A 745 58.16 -3.28 -21.79
C LEU A 745 57.86 -4.24 -20.62
N THR A 746 58.92 -4.88 -20.12
CA THR A 746 58.91 -5.92 -19.08
C THR A 746 59.11 -5.33 -17.69
N TRP A 747 58.48 -5.88 -16.64
CA TRP A 747 59.14 -6.03 -15.32
C TRP A 747 58.57 -7.23 -14.54
N MET A 748 59.50 -8.01 -13.98
CA MET A 748 59.34 -9.33 -13.34
C MET A 748 58.75 -9.24 -11.92
N MET A 749 57.86 -10.18 -11.57
CA MET A 749 57.56 -10.55 -10.17
C MET A 749 58.22 -11.88 -9.82
N SER A 750 59.09 -11.86 -8.82
CA SER A 750 59.59 -13.04 -8.11
C SER A 750 58.75 -13.23 -6.84
N GLY A 751 58.02 -14.34 -6.75
CA GLY A 751 57.50 -14.84 -5.47
C GLY A 751 58.63 -15.38 -4.58
N PRO A 752 58.37 -15.61 -3.27
CA PRO A 752 58.09 -17.00 -2.93
C PRO A 752 57.10 -17.27 -1.78
N THR A 753 56.52 -18.46 -1.91
CA THR A 753 55.84 -19.41 -1.00
C THR A 753 56.00 -19.33 0.53
N ALA A 754 54.83 -19.47 1.18
CA ALA A 754 54.42 -20.40 2.26
C ALA A 754 55.29 -20.65 3.53
N ARG A 755 54.70 -20.46 4.73
CA ARG A 755 54.30 -21.53 5.69
C ARG A 755 53.70 -21.01 7.02
N GLN A 756 52.95 -21.92 7.63
CA GLN A 756 52.24 -21.93 8.93
C GLN A 756 53.00 -21.33 10.14
N VAL A 757 52.27 -20.92 11.20
CA VAL A 757 52.36 -21.44 12.59
C VAL A 757 51.41 -20.67 13.54
N GLN A 758 50.91 -21.41 14.54
CA GLN A 758 49.96 -21.07 15.61
C GLN A 758 50.56 -20.22 16.78
N PRO A 759 49.76 -19.82 17.79
CA PRO A 759 49.87 -18.54 18.52
C PRO A 759 50.65 -18.61 19.86
N LYS A 760 51.05 -17.45 20.41
CA LYS A 760 51.36 -17.26 21.85
C LYS A 760 51.39 -15.79 22.31
N THR A 761 50.44 -15.46 23.19
CA THR A 761 50.50 -14.64 24.43
C THR A 761 51.70 -13.71 24.72
N THR A 762 51.44 -12.44 25.10
CA THR A 762 51.55 -11.85 26.47
C THR A 762 51.79 -10.32 26.49
N SER A 763 50.96 -9.59 27.26
CA SER A 763 51.24 -8.54 28.29
C SER A 763 52.30 -7.45 28.01
N LYS A 764 52.15 -6.13 28.28
CA LYS A 764 51.71 -5.38 29.48
C LYS A 764 51.64 -3.87 29.12
N SER A 765 50.70 -3.12 29.72
CA SER A 765 51.05 -1.92 30.52
C SER A 765 49.89 -1.47 31.43
N THR A 766 50.20 -1.46 32.73
CA THR A 766 49.57 -0.89 33.94
C THR A 766 49.50 0.65 33.87
N THR A 767 48.43 1.39 34.25
CA THR A 767 47.75 1.65 35.55
C THR A 767 48.13 3.03 36.14
N THR A 768 47.12 3.90 36.35
CA THR A 768 47.01 4.75 37.54
C THR A 768 45.55 5.13 37.82
N ALA A 769 45.18 5.16 39.11
CA ALA A 769 43.82 5.26 39.65
C ALA A 769 43.57 6.57 40.42
N SER A 770 42.28 6.93 40.63
CA SER A 770 41.65 7.44 41.88
C SER A 770 40.21 7.95 41.61
N ARG A 771 39.14 7.32 42.15
CA ARG A 771 38.33 7.67 43.37
C ARG A 771 37.42 8.91 43.16
N VAL A 772 36.07 8.89 43.30
CA VAL A 772 35.24 8.78 44.52
C VAL A 772 33.73 8.64 44.15
N THR A 773 32.98 8.02 45.07
CA THR A 773 31.54 7.65 45.24
C THR A 773 30.40 8.61 44.85
N MET A 774 29.19 8.08 44.55
CA MET A 774 27.89 8.35 45.26
C MET A 774 26.70 7.47 44.76
N ALA A 775 25.69 7.34 45.63
CA ALA A 775 24.57 6.37 45.72
C ALA A 775 23.36 6.58 44.77
N PRO A 776 22.36 5.66 44.72
CA PRO A 776 21.19 5.76 43.82
C PRO A 776 19.98 6.46 44.47
N PRO A 777 19.07 7.11 43.71
CA PRO A 777 17.86 7.69 44.27
C PRO A 777 16.62 6.79 44.17
N ALA A 778 15.73 7.04 45.13
CA ALA A 778 14.52 6.34 45.50
C ALA A 778 13.29 6.58 44.60
N THR A 779 12.35 5.64 44.72
CA THR A 779 10.95 5.69 44.28
C THR A 779 10.06 6.58 45.18
N PRO A 780 9.00 7.22 44.63
CA PRO A 780 7.84 7.68 45.39
C PRO A 780 6.48 7.10 44.89
N PRO A 781 5.37 7.30 45.64
CA PRO A 781 4.39 6.24 45.93
C PRO A 781 2.97 6.41 45.37
N TYR A 782 2.17 5.34 45.53
CA TYR A 782 0.71 5.26 45.40
C TYR A 782 -0.05 6.13 46.42
N PRO A 783 -1.31 6.51 46.12
CA PRO A 783 -2.34 6.70 47.12
C PRO A 783 -3.49 5.69 46.99
N SER A 784 -4.00 5.29 48.15
CA SER A 784 -5.21 4.49 48.39
C SER A 784 -6.30 5.31 49.06
N SER A 785 -7.56 5.16 48.63
CA SER A 785 -8.79 5.35 49.44
C SER A 785 -9.96 4.67 48.69
N SER A 786 -10.47 3.53 49.16
CA SER A 786 -11.61 3.33 50.08
C SER A 786 -12.97 3.84 49.57
N SER A 787 -13.85 2.92 49.14
CA SER A 787 -15.22 2.85 49.68
C SER A 787 -15.82 1.45 49.45
N THR A 788 -16.29 0.89 50.55
CA THR A 788 -17.00 -0.36 50.70
C THR A 788 -18.51 -0.11 50.59
N ALA A 789 -19.23 -0.94 49.84
CA ALA A 789 -20.65 -1.17 50.08
C ALA A 789 -20.97 -2.64 49.77
N ARG A 790 -21.44 -3.33 50.80
CA ARG A 790 -21.74 -4.77 50.87
C ARG A 790 -23.25 -4.92 50.98
N TRP A 791 -23.94 -5.60 50.06
CA TRP A 791 -25.27 -6.19 50.29
C TRP A 791 -25.51 -7.40 49.37
N THR A 792 -25.80 -8.55 49.97
CA THR A 792 -26.48 -9.75 49.44
C THR A 792 -27.36 -10.27 50.59
N PRO A 793 -28.24 -11.30 50.45
CA PRO A 793 -28.94 -11.89 49.30
C PRO A 793 -30.46 -12.15 49.58
N SER A 794 -31.22 -12.65 48.59
CA SER A 794 -32.39 -13.56 48.75
C SER A 794 -32.80 -14.03 47.34
N SER A 795 -32.69 -15.31 46.95
CA SER A 795 -33.37 -16.56 47.33
C SER A 795 -34.72 -16.79 46.62
N SER A 796 -34.89 -18.05 46.15
CA SER A 796 -36.06 -18.76 45.61
C SER A 796 -36.04 -18.95 44.07
N ALA A 797 -35.92 -20.13 43.45
CA ALA A 797 -36.36 -21.53 43.67
C ALA A 797 -37.58 -21.92 42.82
N ILE A 798 -37.45 -23.08 42.16
CA ILE A 798 -38.48 -24.11 41.83
C ILE A 798 -39.12 -24.14 40.41
N ALA A 799 -38.63 -25.14 39.65
CA ALA A 799 -39.31 -26.30 39.05
C ALA A 799 -40.05 -26.29 37.69
N SER A 800 -39.65 -27.30 36.90
CA SER A 800 -40.45 -28.26 36.10
C SER A 800 -41.16 -27.69 34.85
N SER A 801 -41.34 -28.38 33.72
CA SER A 801 -41.41 -29.82 33.42
C SER A 801 -41.32 -30.05 31.89
N SER A 802 -40.76 -31.18 31.47
CA SER A 802 -40.92 -31.77 30.12
C SER A 802 -42.39 -32.20 29.86
N PRO A 803 -42.85 -32.54 28.63
CA PRO A 803 -42.36 -33.71 27.87
C PRO A 803 -42.34 -33.60 26.32
N ASN A 804 -41.56 -34.52 25.74
CA ASN A 804 -41.51 -34.95 24.34
C ASN A 804 -42.87 -35.54 23.87
N PRO A 805 -43.17 -35.66 22.56
CA PRO A 805 -42.66 -36.81 21.79
C PRO A 805 -42.38 -36.62 20.28
N ASN A 806 -41.45 -37.44 19.80
CA ASN A 806 -41.14 -37.80 18.41
C ASN A 806 -42.30 -38.63 17.76
N PRO A 807 -42.42 -38.79 16.42
CA PRO A 807 -41.57 -39.77 15.71
C PRO A 807 -41.31 -39.61 14.19
N ALA A 808 -40.42 -40.50 13.70
CA ALA A 808 -40.29 -41.13 12.36
C ALA A 808 -39.33 -40.47 11.33
N GLN A 809 -38.16 -41.10 11.11
CA GLN A 809 -37.77 -41.98 9.97
C GLN A 809 -37.45 -41.17 8.68
N GLY A 810 -36.28 -41.27 8.06
CA GLY A 810 -35.62 -42.50 7.61
C GLY A 810 -34.20 -42.30 7.06
N VAL A 811 -33.51 -43.43 7.03
CA VAL A 811 -32.10 -43.72 6.74
C VAL A 811 -31.82 -43.67 5.24
N LEU A 812 -30.59 -43.27 4.83
CA LEU A 812 -29.75 -44.04 3.91
C LEU A 812 -28.32 -43.48 3.83
N CYS A 813 -27.39 -44.35 4.22
CA CYS A 813 -25.95 -44.25 4.04
C CYS A 813 -25.58 -45.23 2.91
N SER A 814 -24.65 -44.85 2.02
CA SER A 814 -23.83 -45.84 1.31
C SER A 814 -22.56 -45.21 0.74
N CYS A 815 -21.46 -45.74 1.23
CA CYS A 815 -20.07 -45.65 0.78
C CYS A 815 -19.84 -46.30 -0.60
N GLY A 816 -18.76 -45.91 -1.29
CA GLY A 816 -18.22 -46.67 -2.44
C GLY A 816 -17.25 -45.89 -3.33
N LEU A 817 -15.94 -46.12 -3.15
CA LEU A 817 -14.91 -45.96 -4.19
C LEU A 817 -15.06 -47.11 -5.22
N PRO A 818 -14.68 -46.91 -6.51
CA PRO A 818 -13.38 -47.45 -6.96
C PRO A 818 -12.69 -46.65 -8.10
N ALA A 819 -11.54 -47.17 -8.51
CA ALA A 819 -10.44 -46.58 -9.27
C ALA A 819 -10.62 -46.39 -10.81
N ALA A 820 -9.86 -45.42 -11.33
CA ALA A 820 -9.14 -45.32 -12.62
C ALA A 820 -9.76 -45.81 -13.95
N LYS A 821 -9.88 -44.90 -14.93
CA LYS A 821 -9.21 -44.95 -16.25
C LYS A 821 -9.56 -43.74 -17.15
N THR A 822 -8.57 -43.34 -17.93
CA THR A 822 -8.45 -42.23 -18.88
C THR A 822 -9.38 -42.37 -20.09
N THR A 823 -10.04 -41.30 -20.53
CA THR A 823 -10.38 -41.06 -21.96
C THR A 823 -10.50 -39.56 -22.22
N VAL A 824 -9.78 -39.08 -23.24
CA VAL A 824 -9.80 -37.70 -23.75
C VAL A 824 -10.84 -37.61 -24.87
N GLN A 825 -11.71 -36.60 -24.83
CA GLN A 825 -12.36 -36.05 -26.03
C GLN A 825 -12.34 -34.52 -25.99
N SER A 826 -11.88 -33.97 -27.11
CA SER A 826 -11.68 -32.56 -27.43
C SER A 826 -12.99 -31.85 -27.78
N GLY A 827 -13.25 -30.69 -27.18
CA GLY A 827 -14.31 -29.75 -27.57
C GLY A 827 -13.74 -28.34 -27.78
N VAL A 828 -14.00 -27.77 -28.96
CA VAL A 828 -13.63 -26.40 -29.36
C VAL A 828 -14.80 -25.46 -29.05
N ASN A 829 -14.53 -24.25 -28.55
CA ASN A 829 -15.52 -23.18 -28.36
C ASN A 829 -15.32 -22.00 -29.34
N SER A 830 -16.35 -21.16 -29.40
CA SER A 830 -16.79 -20.31 -30.52
C SER A 830 -15.95 -19.06 -30.84
N ALA A 831 -14.61 -19.18 -30.86
CA ALA A 831 -13.73 -18.08 -31.29
C ALA A 831 -12.43 -18.53 -32.00
N GLY A 832 -12.30 -19.79 -32.42
CA GLY A 832 -11.28 -20.20 -33.40
C GLY A 832 -9.80 -19.97 -33.00
N LYS A 833 -9.46 -20.00 -31.71
CA LYS A 833 -8.06 -19.98 -31.24
C LYS A 833 -7.74 -21.22 -30.40
N PRO A 834 -6.61 -21.91 -30.60
CA PRO A 834 -6.21 -23.04 -29.77
C PRO A 834 -5.78 -22.57 -28.37
N CYS A 835 -6.42 -23.09 -27.32
CA CYS A 835 -5.96 -22.98 -25.95
C CYS A 835 -4.85 -24.00 -25.69
N TYR A 836 -3.65 -23.51 -25.35
CA TYR A 836 -2.61 -24.33 -24.73
C TYR A 836 -3.01 -24.65 -23.28
N VAL A 837 -3.18 -25.94 -23.00
CA VAL A 837 -3.18 -26.48 -21.63
C VAL A 837 -1.75 -26.97 -21.37
N PRO A 838 -1.05 -26.53 -20.32
CA PRO A 838 0.25 -27.08 -20.00
C PRO A 838 0.08 -28.50 -19.47
N VAL A 839 0.45 -29.49 -20.29
CA VAL A 839 0.63 -30.87 -19.86
C VAL A 839 2.04 -30.99 -19.28
N THR A 840 2.14 -31.08 -17.96
CA THR A 840 3.35 -31.47 -17.25
C THR A 840 3.57 -32.98 -17.41
N THR A 841 4.19 -33.40 -18.51
CA THR A 841 4.92 -34.67 -18.55
C THR A 841 6.40 -34.37 -18.35
N GLN A 842 6.86 -34.47 -17.10
CA GLN A 842 8.29 -34.61 -16.82
C GLN A 842 8.76 -35.94 -17.42
N ARG A 843 9.32 -35.90 -18.64
CA ARG A 843 10.33 -36.88 -19.03
C ARG A 843 11.66 -36.36 -18.54
N ASN A 844 12.45 -37.26 -17.93
CA ASN A 844 13.76 -36.95 -17.38
C ASN A 844 14.69 -36.47 -18.51
N PRO A 845 15.19 -35.22 -18.47
CA PRO A 845 16.09 -34.67 -19.50
C PRO A 845 17.35 -35.53 -19.72
N ARG A 846 17.74 -36.31 -18.70
CA ARG A 846 18.90 -37.21 -18.73
C ARG A 846 18.80 -38.35 -19.75
N GLU A 847 17.62 -38.94 -19.95
CA GLU A 847 17.46 -40.07 -20.88
C GLU A 847 17.45 -39.64 -22.35
N TYR A 848 17.02 -38.40 -22.61
CA TYR A 848 16.99 -37.82 -23.95
C TYR A 848 18.38 -37.37 -24.41
N VAL A 849 19.17 -36.77 -23.52
CA VAL A 849 20.55 -36.33 -23.82
C VAL A 849 21.49 -37.51 -24.09
N ASN A 850 21.37 -38.60 -23.32
CA ASN A 850 22.19 -39.80 -23.55
C ASN A 850 21.87 -40.50 -24.88
N ALA A 851 20.61 -40.50 -25.32
CA ALA A 851 20.22 -41.08 -26.60
C ALA A 851 20.78 -40.31 -27.82
N VAL A 852 20.92 -38.98 -27.69
CA VAL A 852 21.46 -38.10 -28.74
C VAL A 852 22.98 -38.20 -28.83
N LEU A 853 23.67 -38.25 -27.68
CA LEU A 853 25.14 -38.37 -27.64
C LEU A 853 25.65 -39.71 -28.18
N THR A 854 24.92 -40.80 -27.95
CA THR A 854 25.33 -42.14 -28.41
C THR A 854 25.25 -42.31 -29.93
N GLY A 855 24.46 -41.47 -30.63
CA GLY A 855 24.37 -41.47 -32.10
C GLY A 855 25.45 -40.65 -32.81
N PHE A 856 26.15 -39.76 -32.10
CA PHE A 856 27.08 -38.79 -32.69
C PHE A 856 28.45 -39.38 -33.03
N CYS A 857 28.92 -40.41 -32.32
CA CYS A 857 30.24 -41.03 -32.55
C CYS A 857 30.37 -41.84 -33.87
N ALA A 858 29.32 -41.96 -34.67
CA ALA A 858 29.33 -42.82 -35.86
C ALA A 858 29.74 -42.13 -37.18
N HIS A 859 29.96 -40.80 -37.23
CA HIS A 859 30.08 -40.06 -38.50
C HIS A 859 31.25 -39.03 -38.59
N VAL A 860 32.28 -39.14 -37.75
CA VAL A 860 33.49 -38.30 -37.83
C VAL A 860 34.65 -39.09 -38.43
N GLU A 861 35.16 -38.69 -39.60
CA GLU A 861 36.40 -39.23 -40.17
C GLU A 861 37.56 -38.23 -40.02
N ARG A 862 38.69 -38.70 -39.48
CA ARG A 862 39.96 -37.95 -39.37
C ARG A 862 40.97 -38.49 -40.38
N ARG A 863 41.60 -37.61 -41.16
CA ARG A 863 42.75 -37.96 -42.03
C ARG A 863 43.95 -37.05 -41.75
N GLU A 864 45.15 -37.62 -41.80
CA GLU A 864 46.41 -36.87 -41.75
C GLU A 864 46.99 -36.71 -43.17
N SER A 865 47.42 -35.50 -43.53
CA SER A 865 48.03 -35.17 -44.82
C SER A 865 49.19 -34.17 -44.64
N THR A 866 49.77 -33.68 -45.74
CA THR A 866 50.82 -32.64 -45.71
C THR A 866 50.40 -31.39 -46.48
N THR A 867 51.03 -30.25 -46.18
CA THR A 867 50.75 -28.96 -46.83
C THR A 867 50.98 -28.97 -48.36
N GLU A 868 51.86 -29.85 -48.87
CA GLU A 868 52.09 -30.02 -50.32
C GLU A 868 50.88 -30.59 -51.07
N ASP A 869 50.02 -31.38 -50.40
CA ASP A 869 48.88 -32.07 -51.02
C ASP A 869 47.72 -31.13 -51.37
N TYR A 870 47.62 -29.96 -50.73
CA TYR A 870 46.50 -29.02 -50.87
C TYR A 870 46.85 -27.71 -51.56
N PHE A 871 48.09 -27.23 -51.43
CA PHE A 871 48.47 -25.89 -51.90
C PHE A 871 49.55 -25.89 -52.99
N GLY A 872 50.12 -27.05 -53.36
CA GLY A 872 51.23 -27.11 -54.30
C GLY A 872 52.52 -26.46 -53.76
N ASN A 873 53.55 -26.33 -54.59
CA ASN A 873 54.92 -25.95 -54.18
C ASN A 873 55.07 -24.44 -53.89
N VAL A 874 54.21 -23.90 -53.02
CA VAL A 874 54.10 -22.49 -52.66
C VAL A 874 54.88 -22.22 -51.38
N GLY A 875 56.20 -22.46 -51.39
CA GLY A 875 57.18 -21.92 -50.41
C GLY A 875 56.96 -22.08 -48.90
N ILE A 876 55.86 -22.68 -48.45
CA ILE A 876 55.47 -22.92 -47.06
C ILE A 876 55.93 -24.34 -46.79
N GLY A 877 57.08 -24.49 -46.12
CA GLY A 877 57.74 -25.79 -45.93
C GLY A 877 56.81 -26.91 -45.44
N ARG A 878 57.20 -28.17 -45.63
CA ARG A 878 56.41 -29.37 -45.29
C ARG A 878 55.93 -29.34 -43.84
N LYS A 879 54.62 -29.14 -43.62
CA LYS A 879 53.96 -29.24 -42.31
C LYS A 879 52.85 -30.30 -42.37
N LYS A 880 52.58 -30.95 -41.24
CA LYS A 880 51.47 -31.92 -41.09
C LYS A 880 50.14 -31.16 -41.06
N VAL A 881 49.12 -31.69 -41.74
CA VAL A 881 47.76 -31.15 -41.78
C VAL A 881 46.80 -32.24 -41.30
N ILE A 882 45.85 -31.89 -40.44
CA ILE A 882 44.79 -32.79 -39.98
C ILE A 882 43.49 -32.27 -40.57
N VAL A 883 42.80 -33.11 -41.34
CA VAL A 883 41.52 -32.77 -41.99
C VAL A 883 40.42 -33.55 -41.27
N ILE A 884 39.39 -32.83 -40.83
CA ILE A 884 38.18 -33.39 -40.22
C ILE A 884 37.02 -33.04 -41.15
N SER A 885 36.34 -34.05 -41.67
CA SER A 885 35.23 -33.88 -42.60
C SER A 885 33.94 -34.41 -41.98
N LEU A 886 32.85 -33.65 -42.05
CA LEU A 886 31.53 -34.02 -41.54
C LEU A 886 30.64 -34.35 -42.74
N ASN A 887 30.37 -35.63 -42.97
CA ASN A 887 29.51 -36.05 -44.08
C ASN A 887 28.16 -36.58 -43.57
N GLY A 888 27.08 -35.89 -43.91
CA GLY A 888 25.70 -36.36 -43.72
C GLY A 888 24.68 -35.23 -43.50
N MET A 889 23.49 -35.33 -44.11
CA MET A 889 22.40 -34.37 -43.96
C MET A 889 21.91 -34.31 -42.49
N MET A 890 22.16 -33.19 -41.81
CA MET A 890 21.70 -32.92 -40.44
C MET A 890 20.28 -32.33 -40.43
N SER A 891 19.45 -32.70 -39.45
CA SER A 891 18.12 -32.13 -39.28
C SER A 891 18.16 -30.70 -38.69
N HIS A 892 17.13 -29.88 -38.96
CA HIS A 892 17.02 -28.49 -38.47
C HIS A 892 17.11 -28.37 -36.94
N ARG A 893 16.78 -29.45 -36.20
CA ARG A 893 16.85 -29.49 -34.73
C ARG A 893 18.28 -29.67 -34.21
N ASP A 894 19.13 -30.36 -34.97
CA ASP A 894 20.54 -30.56 -34.64
C ASP A 894 21.38 -29.30 -34.94
N ARG A 895 20.96 -28.51 -35.94
CA ARG A 895 21.51 -27.16 -36.20
C ARG A 895 21.23 -26.18 -35.05
N LEU A 896 20.08 -26.30 -34.37
CA LEU A 896 19.69 -25.47 -33.21
C LEU A 896 20.51 -25.78 -31.94
N VAL A 897 21.04 -27.00 -31.81
CA VAL A 897 21.92 -27.37 -30.69
C VAL A 897 23.34 -26.85 -30.93
N LEU A 898 23.82 -26.90 -32.18
CA LEU A 898 25.08 -26.26 -32.59
C LEU A 898 25.02 -24.73 -32.45
N SER A 899 23.89 -24.09 -32.79
CA SER A 899 23.71 -22.65 -32.51
C SER A 899 23.68 -22.36 -31.00
N GLY A 900 23.18 -23.29 -30.17
CA GLY A 900 23.18 -23.15 -28.71
C GLY A 900 24.57 -23.20 -28.05
N VAL A 901 25.53 -23.93 -28.64
CA VAL A 901 26.91 -24.00 -28.14
C VAL A 901 27.71 -22.76 -28.56
N LEU A 902 27.52 -22.26 -29.79
CA LEU A 902 28.09 -20.98 -30.25
C LEU A 902 27.51 -19.76 -29.50
N VAL A 903 26.24 -19.81 -29.08
CA VAL A 903 25.62 -18.77 -28.23
C VAL A 903 26.20 -18.75 -26.82
N ALA A 904 26.69 -19.87 -26.29
CA ALA A 904 27.33 -19.90 -24.97
C ALA A 904 28.67 -19.13 -24.94
N GLU A 905 29.41 -19.11 -26.05
CA GLU A 905 30.67 -18.34 -26.18
C GLU A 905 30.40 -16.83 -26.33
N VAL A 906 29.36 -16.45 -27.10
CA VAL A 906 28.96 -15.04 -27.24
C VAL A 906 28.40 -14.48 -25.93
N VAL A 907 27.64 -15.26 -25.16
CA VAL A 907 27.05 -14.81 -23.89
C VAL A 907 28.10 -14.66 -22.78
N VAL A 908 29.16 -15.47 -22.74
CA VAL A 908 30.24 -15.31 -21.77
C VAL A 908 31.12 -14.09 -22.11
N ALA A 909 31.38 -13.84 -23.40
CA ALA A 909 32.08 -12.64 -23.86
C ALA A 909 31.26 -11.35 -23.66
N GLU A 910 29.96 -11.36 -23.97
CA GLU A 910 29.04 -10.24 -23.70
C GLU A 910 28.92 -9.94 -22.20
N VAL A 911 28.86 -10.96 -21.33
CA VAL A 911 28.75 -10.76 -19.87
C VAL A 911 30.04 -10.20 -19.26
N LEU A 912 31.21 -10.58 -19.78
CA LEU A 912 32.50 -10.02 -19.33
C LEU A 912 32.71 -8.60 -19.85
N LEU A 913 32.36 -8.33 -21.11
CA LEU A 913 32.36 -6.98 -21.69
C LEU A 913 31.34 -6.06 -21.01
N ASP A 914 30.15 -6.55 -20.63
CA ASP A 914 29.16 -5.80 -19.84
C ASP A 914 29.66 -5.50 -18.43
N LEU A 915 30.37 -6.42 -17.77
CA LEU A 915 30.93 -6.19 -16.43
C LEU A 915 32.05 -5.16 -16.45
N GLU A 916 32.95 -5.19 -17.44
CA GLU A 916 33.98 -4.15 -17.62
C GLU A 916 33.36 -2.82 -18.05
N SER A 917 32.38 -2.83 -18.96
CA SER A 917 31.65 -1.61 -19.38
C SER A 917 30.89 -0.99 -18.21
N VAL A 918 30.26 -1.79 -17.35
CA VAL A 918 29.61 -1.33 -16.12
C VAL A 918 30.64 -0.78 -15.14
N LEU A 919 31.81 -1.40 -14.98
CA LEU A 919 32.90 -0.88 -14.14
C LEU A 919 33.50 0.42 -14.68
N ILE A 920 33.62 0.57 -16.00
CA ILE A 920 34.12 1.77 -16.68
C ILE A 920 33.09 2.89 -16.60
N VAL A 921 31.79 2.61 -16.79
CA VAL A 921 30.69 3.57 -16.63
C VAL A 921 30.57 3.99 -15.16
N ILE A 922 30.69 3.07 -14.20
CA ILE A 922 30.72 3.38 -12.77
C ILE A 922 31.94 4.26 -12.44
N LYS A 923 33.15 3.93 -12.91
CA LYS A 923 34.36 4.76 -12.70
C LYS A 923 34.28 6.12 -13.38
N ARG A 924 33.71 6.21 -14.58
CA ARG A 924 33.55 7.43 -15.36
C ARG A 924 32.46 8.35 -14.79
N ASP A 925 31.31 7.81 -14.38
CA ASP A 925 30.21 8.60 -13.81
C ASP A 925 30.50 9.03 -12.37
N ILE A 926 31.20 8.19 -11.58
CA ILE A 926 31.77 8.59 -10.28
C ILE A 926 32.85 9.67 -10.47
N GLY A 927 33.73 9.51 -11.45
CA GLY A 927 34.78 10.50 -11.78
C GLY A 927 34.20 11.85 -12.23
N GLN A 928 33.17 11.84 -13.09
CA GLN A 928 32.51 13.08 -13.55
C GLN A 928 31.72 13.79 -12.45
N ARG A 929 31.08 13.04 -11.53
CA ARG A 929 30.37 13.63 -10.37
C ARG A 929 31.30 14.16 -9.28
N ILE A 930 32.54 13.67 -9.19
CA ILE A 930 33.59 14.22 -8.31
C ILE A 930 34.17 15.53 -8.88
N VAL A 931 34.20 15.71 -10.21
CA VAL A 931 34.83 16.85 -10.89
C VAL A 931 33.90 18.08 -11.04
N GLN A 932 32.57 17.95 -10.88
CA GLN A 932 31.60 19.03 -11.13
C GLN A 932 31.16 19.87 -9.90
N ARG A 933 31.84 19.84 -8.74
CA ARG A 933 31.44 20.66 -7.57
C ARG A 933 32.59 21.44 -6.91
N ASP A 934 32.23 22.62 -6.38
CA ASP A 934 33.07 23.72 -5.88
C ASP A 934 34.23 23.27 -4.95
N PRO A 935 35.51 23.70 -5.16
CA PRO A 935 36.70 23.17 -4.48
C PRO A 935 36.85 23.44 -2.96
N LYS A 936 35.82 23.94 -2.26
CA LYS A 936 36.00 24.53 -0.93
C LYS A 936 35.86 23.57 0.27
N ASP A 937 35.54 22.29 0.06
CA ASP A 937 35.41 21.33 1.17
C ASP A 937 36.15 20.00 0.90
N HIS A 938 37.48 20.07 0.93
CA HIS A 938 38.39 18.94 0.74
C HIS A 938 38.15 17.78 1.74
N GLY A 939 37.64 18.03 2.94
CA GLY A 939 37.45 17.02 3.98
C GLY A 939 36.27 16.08 3.74
N ALA A 940 35.24 16.53 3.00
CA ALA A 940 34.10 15.70 2.61
C ALA A 940 34.42 14.80 1.40
N LEU A 941 35.23 15.31 0.46
CA LEU A 941 35.71 14.56 -0.72
C LEU A 941 36.57 13.35 -0.33
N GLU A 942 37.50 13.50 0.61
CA GLU A 942 38.41 12.42 1.02
C GLU A 942 37.69 11.26 1.71
N ARG A 943 36.65 11.56 2.51
CA ARG A 943 35.80 10.55 3.17
C ARG A 943 34.91 9.80 2.16
N ARG A 944 34.37 10.51 1.16
CA ARG A 944 33.58 9.90 0.07
C ARG A 944 34.43 9.03 -0.84
N ARG A 945 35.63 9.49 -1.21
CA ARG A 945 36.62 8.73 -1.99
C ARG A 945 37.03 7.43 -1.28
N THR A 946 37.25 7.50 0.04
CA THR A 946 37.65 6.32 0.84
C THR A 946 36.51 5.32 1.03
N THR A 947 35.25 5.79 1.10
CA THR A 947 34.07 4.92 1.19
C THR A 947 33.79 4.24 -0.16
N LEU A 948 33.92 4.98 -1.27
CA LEU A 948 33.75 4.47 -2.64
C LEU A 948 34.87 3.54 -3.12
N LEU A 949 36.07 3.62 -2.55
CA LEU A 949 37.18 2.71 -2.85
C LEU A 949 37.17 1.43 -1.99
N ARG A 950 36.40 1.41 -0.89
CA ARG A 950 36.24 0.25 -0.01
C ARG A 950 35.04 -0.64 -0.38
N MET A 951 34.02 -0.04 -1.00
CA MET A 951 32.90 -0.75 -1.64
C MET A 951 33.34 -1.22 -3.02
#